data_AF-A0A081A9W1-F1
#
_entry.id   AF-A0A081A9W1-F1
#
_cell.length_a   1.000
_cell.length_b   1.000
_cell.length_c   1.000
_cell.angle_alpha   90.00
_cell.angle_beta   90.00
_cell.angle_gamma   90.00
#
_symmetry.space_group_name_H-M   'P 1'
#
loop_
_entity.id
_entity.type
_entity.pdbx_description
1 polymer ?
#
loop_
_entity_poly.entity_id
_entity_poly.type
_entity_poly.pdbx_seq_one_letter_code
_entity_poly.pdbx_strand_id
1 'polypeptide(L)'
;MPALEVFGRRSRVVGSDDLYCPALFLMLYQLPLALLCVLYASLWRRCSSTSLDDNGLPFWYILGAAPLLFFRGCIYLMIMQVSAKGTIVDHERRVLMPRILQVHALWSILLFGYGIAGVCCWYYRDICRPDARFVLAVGGFLVAEVSFTFTLGLCILHDTQVEEVINQEKHPVSSTLDPYDVDREVPSSDVYVPHSQRLWKQRCTRCCMCMRCFTCNLFGGAGTSHDSMSVVAKVFSRLFYGSPDLVISDIVAGFILLAAVQAYEDHHEVIATSPHREGDEEEEETLGKIRARIRASTSKMNLMGDKTPPTTKPSATAPASSSTVDGDEANRLVSIDIPSTSDDARFEMSSKPFYYHPTDPHLNDVELTEKLKELAHFSKYAIGIYGWMLYVWSHPWSGTFSLAFSCLRRNRSYVHGDNWFHLGQTALQLETKIRSDDIVYASFRNSVYQPAFAVMLDHERKEVVIAIRGTLSLEDCLTDAIAYGMSMNDVADRWGCDGSGEYAHQGFLTCAESIYLELNRLGILEMLFDEKSTATIVTHGVNVCERGAYHDYGLVLTGHSLGAGTACLLSVMLRAKYPQLRCFAFSPPGCTMSPGLASRCAAFTYSVVVGDDIIARSSLTSAEALRDNVLDLIGRSKVNKAAILRQVISWRNPDELLHRSSDEHTAFDDDNETRERVRSPFIAHLSNYRTMLQRIQESEPIHELTIPGRVVHLKRVVRAKGAAGCWVCCRPGGGGICCTARTNYRFAWAAEGQFSKIRIGRTMLDDHFPDKVHYVLQNCVKRLRKTEHEHEQECL
;
A
#
# COMPACT_ATOMS: atom_id res chain seq x y z
N MET A 1 -11.35 -23.14 4.86
CA MET A 1 -12.45 -22.87 3.91
C MET A 1 -12.26 -23.63 2.60
N PRO A 2 -13.30 -24.23 2.00
CA PRO A 2 -13.18 -24.91 0.71
C PRO A 2 -13.04 -23.90 -0.44
N ALA A 3 -11.77 -23.57 -0.74
CA ALA A 3 -11.29 -23.19 -2.07
C ALA A 3 -12.07 -23.94 -3.18
N LEU A 4 -12.50 -23.23 -4.24
CA LEU A 4 -13.59 -23.67 -5.12
C LEU A 4 -13.34 -25.05 -5.76
N GLU A 5 -14.12 -26.05 -5.38
CA GLU A 5 -14.06 -27.40 -5.95
C GLU A 5 -14.95 -27.52 -7.20
N VAL A 6 -14.34 -27.82 -8.35
CA VAL A 6 -15.03 -28.07 -9.62
C VAL A 6 -14.44 -29.33 -10.25
N PHE A 7 -15.30 -30.29 -10.63
CA PHE A 7 -14.88 -31.60 -11.17
C PHE A 7 -13.82 -32.34 -10.31
N GLY A 8 -13.93 -32.24 -8.97
CA GLY A 8 -12.98 -32.84 -8.03
C GLY A 8 -11.62 -32.13 -7.92
N ARG A 9 -11.43 -30.99 -8.60
CA ARG A 9 -10.22 -30.15 -8.49
C ARG A 9 -10.50 -28.93 -7.63
N ARG A 10 -9.69 -28.75 -6.58
CA ARG A 10 -9.82 -27.67 -5.57
C ARG A 10 -9.02 -26.43 -5.96
N SER A 11 -9.67 -25.41 -6.51
CA SER A 11 -9.00 -24.18 -6.99
C SER A 11 -8.58 -23.28 -5.82
N ARG A 12 -7.29 -23.34 -5.45
CA ARG A 12 -6.68 -22.55 -4.36
C ARG A 12 -6.42 -21.08 -4.72
N VAL A 13 -7.10 -20.55 -5.74
CA VAL A 13 -6.88 -19.19 -6.29
C VAL A 13 -8.18 -18.38 -6.35
N VAL A 14 -9.35 -19.03 -6.32
CA VAL A 14 -10.67 -18.38 -6.46
C VAL A 14 -11.67 -19.00 -5.48
N GLY A 15 -12.36 -18.16 -4.71
CA GLY A 15 -13.46 -18.53 -3.81
C GLY A 15 -14.83 -18.55 -4.52
N SER A 16 -15.80 -19.24 -3.93
CA SER A 16 -17.18 -19.32 -4.47
C SER A 16 -17.93 -17.97 -4.44
N ASP A 17 -17.47 -17.03 -3.61
CA ASP A 17 -17.95 -15.65 -3.46
C ASP A 17 -17.22 -14.62 -4.36
N ASP A 18 -16.15 -15.01 -5.06
CA ASP A 18 -15.43 -14.13 -5.99
C ASP A 18 -16.12 -14.02 -7.36
N LEU A 19 -16.94 -15.01 -7.70
CA LEU A 19 -17.59 -15.18 -9.00
C LEU A 19 -18.65 -14.12 -9.32
N TYR A 20 -19.08 -13.33 -8.32
CA TYR A 20 -20.05 -12.24 -8.50
C TYR A 20 -19.62 -11.21 -9.56
N CYS A 21 -18.38 -10.72 -9.49
CA CYS A 21 -17.91 -9.66 -10.39
C CYS A 21 -17.67 -10.16 -11.83
N PRO A 22 -17.03 -11.32 -12.07
CA PRO A 22 -16.96 -11.93 -13.40
C PRO A 22 -18.33 -12.22 -14.01
N ALA A 23 -19.29 -12.75 -13.23
CA ALA A 23 -20.63 -13.03 -13.74
C ALA A 23 -21.40 -11.75 -14.12
N LEU A 24 -21.27 -10.67 -13.33
CA LEU A 24 -21.82 -9.36 -13.68
C LEU A 24 -21.20 -8.80 -14.96
N PHE A 25 -19.88 -8.88 -15.12
CA PHE A 25 -19.20 -8.42 -16.33
C PHE A 25 -19.64 -9.20 -17.57
N LEU A 26 -19.68 -10.54 -17.50
CA LEU A 26 -20.13 -11.39 -18.60
C LEU A 26 -21.61 -11.13 -18.95
N MET A 27 -22.48 -10.97 -17.96
CA MET A 27 -23.88 -10.62 -18.18
C MET A 27 -24.03 -9.27 -18.91
N LEU A 28 -23.28 -8.25 -18.52
CA LEU A 28 -23.28 -6.94 -19.20
C LEU A 28 -22.72 -7.03 -20.63
N TYR A 29 -21.64 -7.80 -20.82
CA TYR A 29 -21.03 -8.06 -22.14
C TYR A 29 -21.99 -8.80 -23.09
N GLN A 30 -22.93 -9.57 -22.54
CA GLN A 30 -23.94 -10.31 -23.30
C GLN A 30 -25.12 -9.45 -23.78
N LEU A 31 -25.40 -8.29 -23.16
CA LEU A 31 -26.56 -7.45 -23.48
C LEU A 31 -26.57 -6.92 -24.94
N PRO A 32 -25.45 -6.44 -25.52
CA PRO A 32 -25.42 -5.99 -26.92
C PRO A 32 -25.72 -7.12 -27.91
N LEU A 33 -25.29 -8.36 -27.61
CA LEU A 33 -25.56 -9.53 -28.45
C LEU A 33 -27.04 -9.92 -28.41
N ALA A 34 -27.65 -9.92 -27.21
CA ALA A 34 -29.08 -10.17 -27.06
C ALA A 34 -29.92 -9.10 -27.80
N LEU A 35 -29.54 -7.83 -27.67
CA LEU A 35 -30.16 -6.72 -28.40
C LEU A 35 -30.02 -6.88 -29.93
N LEU A 36 -28.85 -7.30 -30.42
CA LEU A 36 -28.60 -7.57 -31.84
C LEU A 36 -29.57 -8.63 -32.40
N CYS A 37 -29.76 -9.74 -31.68
CA CYS A 37 -30.70 -10.79 -32.08
C CYS A 37 -32.15 -10.29 -32.13
N VAL A 38 -32.58 -9.50 -31.14
CA VAL A 38 -33.94 -8.91 -31.09
C VAL A 38 -34.15 -7.91 -32.23
N LEU A 39 -33.20 -7.00 -32.49
CA LEU A 39 -33.28 -6.02 -33.58
C LEU A 39 -33.31 -6.68 -34.96
N TYR A 40 -32.51 -7.73 -35.16
CA TYR A 40 -32.54 -8.52 -36.40
C TYR A 40 -33.91 -9.17 -36.63
N ALA A 41 -34.44 -9.85 -35.61
CA ALA A 41 -35.72 -10.57 -35.69
C ALA A 41 -36.94 -9.65 -35.86
N SER A 42 -36.86 -8.39 -35.41
CA SER A 42 -37.99 -7.44 -35.39
C SER A 42 -37.96 -6.37 -36.48
N LEU A 43 -36.77 -5.88 -36.90
CA LEU A 43 -36.65 -4.66 -37.72
C LEU A 43 -35.71 -4.77 -38.92
N TRP A 44 -34.74 -5.69 -38.93
CA TRP A 44 -33.66 -5.70 -39.95
C TRP A 44 -33.62 -6.90 -40.89
N ARG A 45 -34.57 -7.83 -40.80
CA ARG A 45 -34.69 -8.96 -41.73
C ARG A 45 -34.94 -8.47 -43.17
N ARG A 46 -33.92 -8.52 -44.04
CA ARG A 46 -33.99 -7.98 -45.42
C ARG A 46 -34.08 -9.04 -46.50
N CYS A 47 -33.45 -10.19 -46.35
CA CYS A 47 -33.48 -11.23 -47.37
C CYS A 47 -34.17 -12.52 -46.92
N SER A 48 -34.02 -12.88 -45.64
CA SER A 48 -34.53 -14.17 -45.15
C SER A 48 -36.06 -14.24 -45.09
N SER A 49 -36.59 -15.42 -45.38
CA SER A 49 -38.01 -15.77 -45.27
C SER A 49 -38.36 -16.27 -43.85
N THR A 50 -39.63 -16.60 -43.62
CA THR A 50 -40.07 -17.43 -42.49
C THR A 50 -40.28 -18.89 -42.89
N SER A 51 -39.91 -19.30 -44.11
CA SER A 51 -40.05 -20.68 -44.55
C SER A 51 -38.99 -21.58 -43.92
N LEU A 52 -39.12 -22.90 -44.07
CA LEU A 52 -38.20 -23.89 -43.49
C LEU A 52 -37.12 -24.35 -44.50
N ASP A 53 -36.87 -23.52 -45.50
CA ASP A 53 -35.88 -23.74 -46.56
C ASP A 53 -34.56 -22.99 -46.24
N ASP A 54 -33.54 -23.17 -47.07
CA ASP A 54 -32.25 -22.47 -46.95
C ASP A 54 -32.38 -20.94 -46.89
N ASN A 55 -33.43 -20.36 -47.51
CA ASN A 55 -33.74 -18.93 -47.46
C ASN A 55 -34.24 -18.45 -46.08
N GLY A 56 -34.82 -19.34 -45.26
CA GLY A 56 -35.28 -19.03 -43.90
C GLY A 56 -34.26 -19.37 -42.81
N LEU A 57 -33.26 -20.19 -43.13
CA LEU A 57 -32.23 -20.65 -42.20
C LEU A 57 -31.54 -19.52 -41.40
N PRO A 58 -31.20 -18.34 -41.97
CA PRO A 58 -30.63 -17.22 -41.19
C PRO A 58 -31.60 -16.65 -40.15
N PHE A 59 -32.90 -16.65 -40.45
CA PHE A 59 -33.94 -16.19 -39.51
C PHE A 59 -34.09 -17.16 -38.35
N TRP A 60 -34.22 -18.47 -38.64
CA TRP A 60 -34.32 -19.49 -37.60
C TRP A 60 -33.06 -19.60 -36.73
N TYR A 61 -31.87 -19.34 -37.29
CA TYR A 61 -30.63 -19.23 -36.51
C TYR A 61 -30.68 -18.07 -35.51
N ILE A 62 -30.89 -16.82 -35.96
CA ILE A 62 -30.87 -15.68 -35.04
C ILE A 62 -32.04 -15.72 -34.04
N LEU A 63 -33.20 -16.27 -34.44
CA LEU A 63 -34.33 -16.51 -33.53
C LEU A 63 -33.98 -17.58 -32.47
N GLY A 64 -33.28 -18.65 -32.84
CA GLY A 64 -32.81 -19.68 -31.92
C GLY A 64 -31.71 -19.22 -30.95
N ALA A 65 -30.89 -18.23 -31.35
CA ALA A 65 -29.88 -17.65 -30.47
C ALA A 65 -30.50 -16.91 -29.27
N ALA A 66 -31.67 -16.28 -29.42
CA ALA A 66 -32.30 -15.49 -28.36
C ALA A 66 -32.61 -16.28 -27.06
N PRO A 67 -33.32 -17.43 -27.08
CA PRO A 67 -33.54 -18.23 -25.86
C PRO A 67 -32.26 -18.85 -25.30
N LEU A 68 -31.28 -19.21 -26.16
CA LEU A 68 -30.00 -19.75 -25.72
C LEU A 68 -29.19 -18.72 -24.91
N LEU A 69 -29.24 -17.46 -25.34
CA LEU A 69 -28.68 -16.32 -24.62
C LEU A 69 -29.48 -15.99 -23.35
N PHE A 70 -30.81 -16.01 -23.41
CA PHE A 70 -31.65 -15.77 -22.22
C PHE A 70 -31.31 -16.76 -21.08
N PHE A 71 -31.23 -18.06 -21.38
CA PHE A 71 -30.87 -19.07 -20.39
C PHE A 71 -29.44 -18.88 -19.84
N ARG A 72 -28.48 -18.46 -20.68
CA ARG A 72 -27.12 -18.09 -20.24
C ARG A 72 -27.15 -16.92 -19.25
N GLY A 73 -27.97 -15.91 -19.52
CA GLY A 73 -28.20 -14.77 -18.60
C GLY A 73 -28.77 -15.22 -17.25
N CYS A 74 -29.73 -16.17 -17.27
CA CYS A 74 -30.26 -16.78 -16.05
C CYS A 74 -29.18 -17.53 -15.25
N ILE A 75 -28.27 -18.25 -15.92
CA ILE A 75 -27.12 -18.89 -15.25
C ILE A 75 -26.23 -17.83 -14.58
N TYR A 76 -25.88 -16.74 -15.27
CA TYR A 76 -25.07 -15.67 -14.67
C TYR A 76 -25.76 -15.00 -13.48
N LEU A 77 -27.08 -14.77 -13.55
CA LEU A 77 -27.88 -14.29 -12.42
C LEU A 77 -27.87 -15.28 -11.25
N MET A 78 -27.97 -16.59 -11.49
CA MET A 78 -27.87 -17.62 -10.44
C MET A 78 -26.47 -17.66 -9.82
N ILE A 79 -25.40 -17.53 -10.61
CA ILE A 79 -24.02 -17.40 -10.10
C ILE A 79 -23.92 -16.17 -9.20
N MET A 80 -24.36 -14.99 -9.66
CA MET A 80 -24.36 -13.77 -8.83
C MET A 80 -25.15 -13.95 -7.53
N GLN A 81 -26.36 -14.53 -7.59
CA GLN A 81 -27.20 -14.74 -6.42
C GLN A 81 -26.63 -15.72 -5.40
N VAL A 82 -25.97 -16.81 -5.83
CA VAL A 82 -25.34 -17.78 -4.92
C VAL A 82 -23.99 -17.28 -4.42
N SER A 83 -23.20 -16.62 -5.26
CA SER A 83 -21.92 -16.01 -4.88
C SER A 83 -22.10 -14.92 -3.82
N ALA A 84 -23.23 -14.21 -3.83
CA ALA A 84 -23.60 -13.20 -2.82
C ALA A 84 -24.20 -13.77 -1.51
N LYS A 85 -24.35 -15.10 -1.33
CA LYS A 85 -24.89 -15.69 -0.09
C LYS A 85 -23.82 -15.96 0.96
N GLY A 86 -24.16 -15.69 2.22
CA GLY A 86 -23.27 -15.88 3.37
C GLY A 86 -22.25 -14.75 3.53
N THR A 87 -21.27 -14.97 4.39
CA THR A 87 -20.10 -14.07 4.62
C THR A 87 -18.85 -14.74 4.05
N ILE A 88 -17.65 -14.17 4.26
CA ILE A 88 -16.41 -14.86 3.87
C ILE A 88 -16.33 -16.23 4.59
N VAL A 89 -16.51 -16.22 5.92
CA VAL A 89 -16.46 -17.41 6.78
C VAL A 89 -17.66 -18.35 6.55
N ASP A 90 -18.88 -17.81 6.49
CA ASP A 90 -20.11 -18.57 6.25
C ASP A 90 -20.25 -18.92 4.77
N HIS A 91 -19.61 -20.02 4.39
CA HIS A 91 -19.52 -20.54 3.02
C HIS A 91 -20.52 -21.67 2.73
N GLU A 92 -21.18 -22.25 3.74
CA GLU A 92 -22.13 -23.35 3.58
C GLU A 92 -23.35 -22.93 2.73
N ARG A 93 -23.76 -21.66 2.82
CA ARG A 93 -24.81 -21.09 1.96
C ARG A 93 -24.45 -21.06 0.45
N ARG A 94 -23.20 -21.39 0.10
CA ARG A 94 -22.68 -21.44 -1.28
C ARG A 94 -22.47 -22.86 -1.83
N VAL A 95 -22.88 -23.91 -1.11
CA VAL A 95 -22.76 -25.34 -1.51
C VAL A 95 -23.38 -25.68 -2.88
N LEU A 96 -24.32 -24.87 -3.39
CA LEU A 96 -24.89 -25.04 -4.73
C LEU A 96 -23.95 -24.60 -5.88
N MET A 97 -22.92 -23.80 -5.59
CA MET A 97 -22.06 -23.18 -6.62
C MET A 97 -21.38 -24.18 -7.57
N PRO A 98 -20.76 -25.30 -7.11
CA PRO A 98 -20.15 -26.27 -8.01
C PRO A 98 -21.12 -26.86 -9.03
N ARG A 99 -22.39 -27.09 -8.63
CA ARG A 99 -23.44 -27.61 -9.52
C ARG A 99 -23.86 -26.59 -10.57
N ILE A 100 -23.93 -25.30 -10.20
CA ILE A 100 -24.22 -24.21 -11.14
C ILE A 100 -23.09 -24.05 -12.15
N LEU A 101 -21.82 -24.20 -11.72
CA LEU A 101 -20.66 -24.16 -12.62
C LEU A 101 -20.61 -25.37 -13.57
N GLN A 102 -21.04 -26.55 -13.14
CA GLN A 102 -21.21 -27.72 -14.02
C GLN A 102 -22.29 -27.45 -15.09
N VAL A 103 -23.44 -26.87 -14.71
CA VAL A 103 -24.48 -26.44 -15.67
C VAL A 103 -23.97 -25.35 -16.62
N HIS A 104 -23.20 -24.38 -16.12
CA HIS A 104 -22.56 -23.34 -16.95
C HIS A 104 -21.59 -23.92 -17.97
N ALA A 105 -20.74 -24.87 -17.57
CA ALA A 105 -19.79 -25.53 -18.46
C ALA A 105 -20.51 -26.34 -19.56
N LEU A 106 -21.52 -27.14 -19.20
CA LEU A 106 -22.34 -27.89 -20.15
C LEU A 106 -23.09 -26.98 -21.14
N TRP A 107 -23.67 -25.87 -20.64
CA TRP A 107 -24.33 -24.90 -21.51
C TRP A 107 -23.36 -24.17 -22.44
N SER A 108 -22.14 -23.89 -21.96
CA SER A 108 -21.08 -23.26 -22.76
C SER A 108 -20.62 -24.17 -23.90
N ILE A 109 -20.52 -25.48 -23.69
CA ILE A 109 -20.21 -26.46 -24.75
C ILE A 109 -21.32 -26.46 -25.82
N LEU A 110 -22.60 -26.41 -25.42
CA LEU A 110 -23.74 -26.31 -26.34
C LEU A 110 -23.69 -25.01 -27.15
N LEU A 111 -23.41 -23.87 -26.50
CA LEU A 111 -23.26 -22.57 -27.16
C LEU A 111 -22.06 -22.52 -28.11
N PHE A 112 -20.96 -23.21 -27.80
CA PHE A 112 -19.79 -23.32 -28.68
C PHE A 112 -20.12 -24.09 -29.96
N GLY A 113 -20.80 -25.25 -29.84
CA GLY A 113 -21.31 -25.99 -30.99
C GLY A 113 -22.31 -25.18 -31.82
N TYR A 114 -23.17 -24.39 -31.18
CA TYR A 114 -24.11 -23.48 -31.85
C TYR A 114 -23.43 -22.31 -32.57
N GLY A 115 -22.34 -21.78 -32.00
CA GLY A 115 -21.50 -20.77 -32.62
C GLY A 115 -20.78 -21.30 -33.86
N ILE A 116 -20.17 -22.50 -33.75
CA ILE A 116 -19.55 -23.21 -34.87
C ILE A 116 -20.57 -23.47 -35.97
N ALA A 117 -21.77 -23.96 -35.64
CA ALA A 117 -22.83 -24.19 -36.61
C ALA A 117 -23.17 -22.91 -37.41
N GLY A 118 -23.25 -21.75 -36.76
CA GLY A 118 -23.44 -20.46 -37.42
C GLY A 118 -22.31 -20.10 -38.39
N VAL A 119 -21.05 -20.26 -37.96
CA VAL A 119 -19.86 -20.01 -38.80
C VAL A 119 -19.80 -20.97 -39.99
N CYS A 120 -20.12 -22.26 -39.79
CA CYS A 120 -20.21 -23.25 -40.86
C CYS A 120 -21.36 -22.94 -41.83
N CYS A 121 -22.54 -22.53 -41.35
CA CYS A 121 -23.64 -22.09 -42.21
C CYS A 121 -23.26 -20.85 -43.04
N TRP A 122 -22.53 -19.90 -42.46
CA TRP A 122 -22.00 -18.73 -43.17
C TRP A 122 -20.96 -19.10 -44.24
N TYR A 123 -20.13 -20.12 -44.01
CA TYR A 123 -19.07 -20.54 -44.93
C TYR A 123 -19.56 -21.46 -46.06
N TYR A 124 -20.49 -22.38 -45.78
CA TYR A 124 -20.92 -23.43 -46.71
C TYR A 124 -22.25 -23.18 -47.43
N ARG A 125 -22.99 -22.10 -47.13
CA ARG A 125 -24.27 -21.78 -47.78
C ARG A 125 -24.28 -20.35 -48.34
N ASP A 126 -24.90 -20.16 -49.49
CA ASP A 126 -25.07 -18.85 -50.15
C ASP A 126 -26.11 -17.97 -49.43
N ILE A 127 -25.75 -17.44 -48.26
CA ILE A 127 -26.58 -16.53 -47.48
C ILE A 127 -26.47 -15.10 -48.01
N CYS A 128 -27.61 -14.42 -48.14
CA CYS A 128 -27.67 -13.01 -48.56
C CYS A 128 -26.78 -12.10 -47.68
N ARG A 129 -25.96 -11.26 -48.32
CA ARG A 129 -24.89 -10.47 -47.67
C ARG A 129 -25.25 -9.67 -46.40
N PRO A 130 -26.44 -9.02 -46.23
CA PRO A 130 -26.77 -8.39 -44.95
C PRO A 130 -26.98 -9.43 -43.85
N ASP A 131 -27.88 -10.38 -44.05
CA ASP A 131 -28.26 -11.44 -43.11
C ASP A 131 -27.05 -12.32 -42.74
N ALA A 132 -26.19 -12.63 -43.72
CA ALA A 132 -24.93 -13.36 -43.53
C ALA A 132 -23.98 -12.71 -42.50
N ARG A 133 -23.94 -11.36 -42.43
CA ARG A 133 -23.11 -10.64 -41.46
C ARG A 133 -23.62 -10.80 -40.03
N PHE A 134 -24.93 -10.87 -39.82
CA PHE A 134 -25.51 -11.12 -38.50
C PHE A 134 -25.25 -12.55 -38.03
N VAL A 135 -25.39 -13.54 -38.93
CA VAL A 135 -25.04 -14.94 -38.63
C VAL A 135 -23.56 -15.08 -38.26
N LEU A 136 -22.65 -14.50 -39.04
CA LEU A 136 -21.21 -14.50 -38.72
C LEU A 136 -20.90 -13.77 -37.40
N ALA A 137 -21.51 -12.61 -37.15
CA ALA A 137 -21.27 -11.84 -35.93
C ALA A 137 -21.72 -12.60 -34.68
N VAL A 138 -22.91 -13.20 -34.70
CA VAL A 138 -23.42 -13.99 -33.56
C VAL A 138 -22.62 -15.28 -33.38
N GLY A 139 -22.37 -16.03 -34.44
CA GLY A 139 -21.61 -17.28 -34.38
C GLY A 139 -20.17 -17.08 -33.92
N GLY A 140 -19.47 -16.10 -34.51
CA GLY A 140 -18.10 -15.74 -34.16
C GLY A 140 -17.95 -15.20 -32.73
N PHE A 141 -18.90 -14.37 -32.26
CA PHE A 141 -18.91 -13.88 -30.87
C PHE A 141 -19.11 -15.04 -29.89
N LEU A 142 -20.07 -15.94 -30.13
CA LEU A 142 -20.29 -17.12 -29.27
C LEU A 142 -19.04 -18.01 -29.19
N VAL A 143 -18.38 -18.28 -30.31
CA VAL A 143 -17.13 -19.04 -30.35
C VAL A 143 -16.03 -18.32 -29.57
N ALA A 144 -15.81 -17.03 -29.78
CA ALA A 144 -14.75 -16.27 -29.12
C ALA A 144 -14.98 -16.13 -27.61
N GLU A 145 -16.20 -15.83 -27.18
CA GLU A 145 -16.55 -15.66 -25.76
C GLU A 145 -16.46 -16.97 -24.98
N VAL A 146 -16.95 -18.09 -25.55
CA VAL A 146 -16.79 -19.40 -24.91
C VAL A 146 -15.33 -19.84 -24.90
N SER A 147 -14.58 -19.62 -25.99
CA SER A 147 -13.13 -19.92 -26.01
C SER A 147 -12.38 -19.14 -24.92
N PHE A 148 -12.65 -17.84 -24.79
CA PHE A 148 -12.04 -16.99 -23.78
C PHE A 148 -12.38 -17.45 -22.35
N THR A 149 -13.66 -17.67 -22.05
CA THR A 149 -14.09 -18.11 -20.71
C THR A 149 -13.63 -19.52 -20.36
N PHE A 150 -13.55 -20.44 -21.33
CA PHE A 150 -13.00 -21.78 -21.13
C PHE A 150 -11.49 -21.75 -20.92
N THR A 151 -10.75 -20.96 -21.69
CA THR A 151 -9.31 -20.75 -21.51
C THR A 151 -9.01 -20.15 -20.13
N LEU A 152 -9.75 -19.12 -19.73
CA LEU A 152 -9.63 -18.51 -18.41
C LEU A 152 -9.93 -19.52 -17.29
N GLY A 153 -10.97 -20.33 -17.44
CA GLY A 153 -11.31 -21.41 -16.51
C GLY A 153 -10.20 -22.47 -16.40
N LEU A 154 -9.60 -22.87 -17.52
CA LEU A 154 -8.44 -23.77 -17.53
C LEU A 154 -7.23 -23.14 -16.83
N CYS A 155 -6.91 -21.87 -17.08
CA CYS A 155 -5.83 -21.17 -16.38
C CYS A 155 -6.03 -21.08 -14.85
N ILE A 156 -7.27 -21.10 -14.37
CA ILE A 156 -7.64 -21.06 -12.94
C ILE A 156 -7.69 -22.48 -12.31
N LEU A 157 -7.90 -23.53 -13.11
CA LEU A 157 -8.05 -24.92 -12.66
C LEU A 157 -6.83 -25.82 -12.93
N HIS A 158 -5.85 -25.36 -13.72
CA HIS A 158 -4.64 -26.10 -14.07
C HIS A 158 -3.50 -25.87 -13.05
N ASP A 159 -3.63 -26.50 -11.87
CA ASP A 159 -2.55 -26.59 -10.87
C ASP A 159 -1.35 -27.42 -11.42
N THR A 160 -0.17 -27.25 -10.85
CA THR A 160 1.16 -27.44 -11.52
C THR A 160 1.68 -28.87 -11.74
N GLN A 161 0.82 -29.89 -11.89
CA GLN A 161 1.27 -31.29 -11.96
C GLN A 161 2.09 -31.67 -13.20
N VAL A 162 1.91 -31.00 -14.35
CA VAL A 162 2.64 -31.33 -15.59
C VAL A 162 4.13 -31.00 -15.48
N GLU A 163 4.49 -29.91 -14.79
CA GLU A 163 5.88 -29.51 -14.57
C GLU A 163 6.58 -30.39 -13.52
N GLU A 164 5.84 -31.06 -12.63
CA GLU A 164 6.41 -31.99 -11.64
C GLU A 164 6.82 -33.32 -12.31
N VAL A 165 6.00 -33.88 -13.21
CA VAL A 165 6.35 -35.09 -13.97
C VAL A 165 7.59 -34.87 -14.86
N ILE A 166 7.61 -33.77 -15.63
CA ILE A 166 8.72 -33.47 -16.57
C ILE A 166 10.05 -33.24 -15.85
N ASN A 167 10.04 -32.79 -14.59
CA ASN A 167 11.27 -32.65 -13.80
C ASN A 167 11.66 -33.92 -13.03
N GLN A 168 10.75 -34.88 -12.81
CA GLN A 168 11.09 -36.19 -12.22
C GLN A 168 11.78 -37.15 -13.21
N GLU A 169 11.55 -37.02 -14.52
CA GLU A 169 12.22 -37.85 -15.53
C GLU A 169 13.70 -37.47 -15.79
N LYS A 170 14.18 -36.35 -15.23
CA LYS A 170 15.59 -35.95 -15.31
C LYS A 170 16.44 -36.71 -14.28
N HIS A 171 16.88 -37.91 -14.66
CA HIS A 171 17.91 -38.65 -13.95
C HIS A 171 19.18 -37.80 -13.70
N PRO A 172 19.89 -38.00 -12.57
CA PRO A 172 21.10 -37.25 -12.27
C PRO A 172 22.26 -37.68 -13.19
N VAL A 173 22.55 -36.84 -14.19
CA VAL A 173 23.76 -37.00 -15.02
C VAL A 173 24.96 -36.53 -14.20
N SER A 174 25.90 -37.44 -13.96
CA SER A 174 27.21 -37.10 -13.38
C SER A 174 27.96 -36.16 -14.34
N SER A 175 28.13 -34.91 -13.93
CA SER A 175 28.96 -33.91 -14.62
C SER A 175 30.28 -33.72 -13.88
N THR A 176 31.38 -33.82 -14.62
CA THR A 176 32.77 -33.71 -14.15
C THR A 176 33.10 -32.35 -13.54
N LEU A 177 34.06 -32.33 -12.60
CA LEU A 177 34.65 -31.10 -12.08
C LEU A 177 35.19 -30.20 -13.21
N ASP A 178 34.92 -28.90 -13.11
CA ASP A 178 35.62 -27.87 -13.87
C ASP A 178 36.33 -26.91 -12.87
N PRO A 179 37.67 -26.76 -12.85
CA PRO A 179 38.38 -26.29 -11.66
C PRO A 179 38.34 -24.77 -11.36
N TYR A 180 37.56 -23.98 -12.09
CA TYR A 180 37.63 -22.51 -12.05
C TYR A 180 36.39 -21.78 -11.55
N ASP A 181 35.26 -22.47 -11.33
CA ASP A 181 34.03 -21.85 -10.83
C ASP A 181 34.01 -21.87 -9.29
N VAL A 182 34.88 -21.07 -8.67
CA VAL A 182 34.89 -20.85 -7.21
C VAL A 182 33.86 -19.78 -6.85
N ASP A 183 32.60 -20.07 -7.16
CA ASP A 183 31.49 -19.29 -6.65
C ASP A 183 31.43 -19.52 -5.13
N ARG A 184 31.60 -18.44 -4.36
CA ARG A 184 31.57 -18.53 -2.90
C ARG A 184 30.13 -18.80 -2.49
N GLU A 185 29.84 -20.04 -2.09
CA GLU A 185 28.58 -20.39 -1.44
C GLU A 185 28.33 -19.42 -0.29
N VAL A 186 27.43 -18.46 -0.54
CA VAL A 186 26.93 -17.55 0.48
C VAL A 186 26.22 -18.42 1.50
N PRO A 187 26.48 -18.28 2.81
CA PRO A 187 25.60 -18.84 3.82
C PRO A 187 24.26 -18.11 3.71
N SER A 188 23.38 -18.65 2.87
CA SER A 188 21.98 -18.26 2.82
C SER A 188 21.41 -18.44 4.22
N SER A 189 20.64 -17.45 4.67
CA SER A 189 19.77 -17.62 5.83
C SER A 189 18.57 -18.50 5.44
N ASP A 190 18.85 -19.73 4.99
CA ASP A 190 17.90 -20.76 4.62
C ASP A 190 17.30 -21.38 5.88
N VAL A 191 16.50 -20.55 6.57
CA VAL A 191 15.35 -21.03 7.33
C VAL A 191 14.60 -22.00 6.42
N TYR A 192 14.51 -23.27 6.85
CA TYR A 192 13.98 -24.39 6.08
C TYR A 192 12.70 -24.02 5.31
N VAL A 193 12.81 -23.81 4.00
CA VAL A 193 11.70 -23.45 3.10
C VAL A 193 10.91 -24.72 2.76
N PRO A 194 9.69 -24.94 3.29
CA PRO A 194 8.94 -26.15 3.00
C PRO A 194 8.47 -26.12 1.55
N HIS A 195 8.38 -27.29 0.91
CA HIS A 195 8.05 -27.42 -0.52
C HIS A 195 6.73 -26.71 -0.90
N SER A 196 5.77 -26.63 0.03
CA SER A 196 4.50 -25.90 -0.09
C SER A 196 4.67 -24.40 -0.40
N GLN A 197 5.71 -23.76 0.12
CA GLN A 197 5.98 -22.32 -0.05
C GLN A 197 6.37 -22.00 -1.49
N ARG A 198 7.04 -22.92 -2.20
CA ARG A 198 7.36 -22.78 -3.64
C ARG A 198 6.09 -22.73 -4.50
N LEU A 199 5.14 -23.67 -4.27
CA LEU A 199 3.88 -23.69 -5.00
C LEU A 199 3.00 -22.46 -4.68
N TRP A 200 2.92 -22.04 -3.41
CA TRP A 200 2.15 -20.83 -3.07
C TRP A 200 2.77 -19.55 -3.67
N LYS A 201 4.11 -19.41 -3.68
CA LYS A 201 4.80 -18.31 -4.38
C LYS A 201 4.42 -18.27 -5.86
N GLN A 202 4.46 -19.42 -6.55
CA GLN A 202 4.06 -19.53 -7.95
C GLN A 202 2.57 -19.19 -8.17
N ARG A 203 1.67 -19.66 -7.30
CA ARG A 203 0.23 -19.36 -7.37
C ARG A 203 -0.06 -17.87 -7.20
N CYS A 204 0.53 -17.21 -6.20
CA CYS A 204 0.36 -15.77 -6.00
C CYS A 204 0.96 -14.97 -7.17
N THR A 205 2.13 -15.37 -7.69
CA THR A 205 2.70 -14.77 -8.91
C THR A 205 1.72 -14.89 -10.08
N ARG A 206 1.21 -16.09 -10.40
CA ARG A 206 0.24 -16.31 -11.48
C ARG A 206 -1.05 -15.49 -11.29
N CYS A 207 -1.57 -15.40 -10.06
CA CYS A 207 -2.75 -14.58 -9.76
C CYS A 207 -2.50 -13.09 -10.05
N CYS A 208 -1.39 -12.54 -9.58
CA CYS A 208 -1.03 -11.14 -9.80
C CYS A 208 -0.71 -10.83 -11.28
N MET A 209 -0.13 -11.79 -12.03
CA MET A 209 0.03 -11.68 -13.49
C MET A 209 -1.32 -11.58 -14.21
N CYS A 210 -2.30 -12.42 -13.85
CA CYS A 210 -3.65 -12.36 -14.42
C CYS A 210 -4.39 -11.06 -14.03
N MET A 211 -4.21 -10.59 -12.79
CA MET A 211 -4.75 -9.30 -12.35
C MET A 211 -4.14 -8.10 -13.08
N ARG A 212 -2.91 -8.20 -13.61
CA ARG A 212 -2.25 -7.14 -14.39
C ARG A 212 -3.06 -6.65 -15.60
N CYS A 213 -3.99 -7.44 -16.12
CA CYS A 213 -4.92 -7.03 -17.18
C CYS A 213 -6.08 -6.13 -16.70
N PHE A 214 -6.29 -6.00 -15.39
CA PHE A 214 -7.45 -5.30 -14.79
C PHE A 214 -7.10 -4.32 -13.66
N THR A 215 -5.95 -4.45 -12.98
CA THR A 215 -5.68 -3.76 -11.69
C THR A 215 -4.63 -2.63 -11.73
N CYS A 216 -4.16 -2.18 -12.91
CA CYS A 216 -3.10 -1.15 -13.05
C CYS A 216 -3.33 0.16 -12.27
N ASN A 217 -4.58 0.47 -11.92
CA ASN A 217 -4.97 1.66 -11.15
C ASN A 217 -5.23 1.41 -9.66
N LEU A 218 -5.21 0.15 -9.17
CA LEU A 218 -5.56 -0.18 -7.79
C LEU A 218 -4.39 -0.02 -6.80
N PHE A 219 -3.16 -0.25 -7.27
CA PHE A 219 -1.92 -0.11 -6.50
C PHE A 219 -0.96 0.95 -7.07
N GLY A 220 -1.46 1.86 -7.92
CA GLY A 220 -0.75 3.07 -8.33
C GLY A 220 0.53 2.85 -9.15
N GLY A 221 0.50 2.01 -10.19
CA GLY A 221 1.70 1.73 -10.99
C GLY A 221 1.44 1.28 -12.42
N ALA A 222 1.58 2.19 -13.39
CA ALA A 222 1.54 1.88 -14.82
C ALA A 222 2.86 1.30 -15.37
N GLY A 223 3.75 0.79 -14.50
CA GLY A 223 5.12 0.40 -14.84
C GLY A 223 5.72 -0.73 -14.01
N THR A 224 4.93 -1.46 -13.21
CA THR A 224 5.44 -2.64 -12.48
C THR A 224 5.89 -3.73 -13.46
N SER A 225 7.08 -4.28 -13.25
CA SER A 225 7.65 -5.33 -14.10
C SER A 225 6.97 -6.69 -13.86
N HIS A 226 7.42 -7.72 -14.58
CA HIS A 226 6.97 -9.10 -14.32
C HIS A 226 7.36 -9.53 -12.89
N ASP A 227 8.57 -9.20 -12.46
CA ASP A 227 9.12 -9.67 -11.18
C ASP A 227 8.45 -9.01 -9.98
N SER A 228 8.02 -7.75 -10.10
CA SER A 228 7.32 -6.98 -9.04
C SER A 228 6.22 -7.78 -8.36
N MET A 229 5.32 -8.33 -9.17
CA MET A 229 4.16 -9.09 -8.69
C MET A 229 4.55 -10.43 -8.07
N SER A 230 5.75 -10.96 -8.36
CA SER A 230 6.31 -12.15 -7.73
C SER A 230 6.94 -11.89 -6.35
N VAL A 231 7.39 -10.67 -6.09
CA VAL A 231 7.96 -10.27 -4.79
C VAL A 231 6.85 -9.89 -3.81
N VAL A 232 5.83 -9.14 -4.25
CA VAL A 232 4.59 -8.95 -3.47
C VAL A 232 3.98 -10.29 -3.09
N ALA A 233 3.89 -11.23 -4.05
CA ALA A 233 3.51 -12.62 -3.82
C ALA A 233 4.40 -13.33 -2.77
N LYS A 234 5.72 -13.10 -2.77
CA LYS A 234 6.67 -13.67 -1.79
C LYS A 234 6.45 -13.08 -0.39
N VAL A 235 6.23 -11.77 -0.25
CA VAL A 235 5.92 -11.12 1.04
C VAL A 235 4.59 -11.62 1.61
N PHE A 236 3.52 -11.59 0.81
CA PHE A 236 2.20 -12.12 1.20
C PHE A 236 2.27 -13.62 1.55
N SER A 237 3.11 -14.40 0.86
CA SER A 237 3.32 -15.83 1.14
C SER A 237 3.99 -16.12 2.48
N ARG A 238 4.87 -15.24 2.94
CA ARG A 238 5.50 -15.34 4.26
C ARG A 238 4.53 -14.90 5.33
N LEU A 239 3.88 -13.75 5.11
CA LEU A 239 3.05 -13.12 6.12
C LEU A 239 1.80 -13.94 6.45
N PHE A 240 1.06 -14.41 5.44
CA PHE A 240 -0.15 -15.22 5.64
C PHE A 240 0.14 -16.74 5.63
N TYR A 241 1.41 -17.15 5.81
CA TYR A 241 1.80 -18.57 5.82
C TYR A 241 1.09 -19.35 6.92
N GLY A 242 0.47 -20.49 6.60
CA GLY A 242 -0.23 -21.33 7.58
C GLY A 242 -1.62 -20.85 8.00
N SER A 243 -2.09 -19.70 7.46
CA SER A 243 -3.45 -19.22 7.70
C SER A 243 -4.52 -20.12 7.01
N PRO A 244 -5.74 -20.26 7.57
CA PRO A 244 -6.67 -21.36 7.25
C PRO A 244 -7.43 -21.23 5.91
N ASP A 245 -6.84 -21.81 4.84
CA ASP A 245 -7.34 -21.84 3.44
C ASP A 245 -7.83 -20.48 2.88
N LEU A 246 -7.17 -19.37 3.21
CA LEU A 246 -7.56 -18.07 2.67
C LEU A 246 -7.17 -17.92 1.21
N VAL A 247 -8.07 -17.33 0.43
CA VAL A 247 -7.87 -16.91 -0.95
C VAL A 247 -7.37 -15.45 -0.95
N ILE A 248 -6.60 -15.06 -1.98
CA ILE A 248 -6.05 -13.70 -2.11
C ILE A 248 -7.16 -12.62 -2.07
N SER A 249 -8.35 -12.95 -2.56
CA SER A 249 -9.56 -12.12 -2.49
C SER A 249 -10.09 -11.89 -1.06
N ASP A 250 -9.93 -12.85 -0.15
CA ASP A 250 -10.27 -12.68 1.27
C ASP A 250 -9.36 -11.65 1.92
N ILE A 251 -8.06 -11.75 1.64
CA ILE A 251 -7.01 -10.85 2.15
C ILE A 251 -7.25 -9.42 1.64
N VAL A 252 -7.58 -9.25 0.35
CA VAL A 252 -7.96 -7.94 -0.22
C VAL A 252 -9.23 -7.38 0.42
N ALA A 253 -10.24 -8.21 0.69
CA ALA A 253 -11.45 -7.79 1.40
C ALA A 253 -11.14 -7.35 2.85
N GLY A 254 -10.27 -8.09 3.56
CA GLY A 254 -9.80 -7.72 4.90
C GLY A 254 -9.00 -6.41 4.92
N PHE A 255 -8.17 -6.13 3.91
CA PHE A 255 -7.50 -4.83 3.77
C PHE A 255 -8.49 -3.67 3.53
N ILE A 256 -9.56 -3.91 2.76
CA ILE A 256 -10.62 -2.91 2.55
C ILE A 256 -11.41 -2.66 3.86
N LEU A 257 -11.68 -3.70 4.65
CA LEU A 257 -12.27 -3.56 5.98
C LEU A 257 -11.34 -2.81 6.95
N LEU A 258 -10.03 -3.08 6.92
CA LEU A 258 -9.06 -2.39 7.77
C LEU A 258 -8.94 -0.91 7.41
N ALA A 259 -8.87 -0.58 6.12
CA ALA A 259 -8.94 0.80 5.66
C ALA A 259 -10.25 1.49 6.08
N ALA A 260 -11.38 0.77 6.05
CA ALA A 260 -12.67 1.28 6.49
C ALA A 260 -12.70 1.60 7.99
N VAL A 261 -12.09 0.75 8.82
CA VAL A 261 -11.93 1.00 10.27
C VAL A 261 -10.96 2.15 10.54
N GLN A 262 -9.76 2.14 9.95
CA GLN A 262 -8.70 3.13 10.25
C GLN A 262 -9.10 4.57 9.90
N ALA A 263 -9.87 4.78 8.82
CA ALA A 263 -10.35 6.13 8.50
C ALA A 263 -11.61 6.54 9.30
N TYR A 264 -12.30 5.58 9.94
CA TYR A 264 -13.34 5.87 10.93
C TYR A 264 -12.71 6.22 12.30
N GLU A 265 -11.64 5.51 12.69
CA GLU A 265 -10.75 5.88 13.81
C GLU A 265 -10.27 7.33 13.64
N ASP A 266 -9.64 7.68 12.50
CA ASP A 266 -9.19 9.05 12.20
C ASP A 266 -10.31 10.10 12.31
N HIS A 267 -11.50 9.80 11.79
CA HIS A 267 -12.62 10.74 11.77
C HIS A 267 -13.14 11.01 13.19
N HIS A 268 -13.22 9.97 14.02
CA HIS A 268 -13.64 10.12 15.41
C HIS A 268 -12.56 10.77 16.29
N GLU A 269 -11.28 10.50 16.07
CA GLU A 269 -10.18 11.23 16.74
C GLU A 269 -10.23 12.73 16.42
N VAL A 270 -10.42 13.09 15.14
CA VAL A 270 -10.51 14.48 14.66
C VAL A 270 -11.73 15.22 15.22
N ILE A 271 -12.86 14.53 15.44
CA ILE A 271 -14.04 15.13 16.09
C ILE A 271 -13.82 15.27 17.60
N ALA A 272 -13.38 14.20 18.27
CA ALA A 272 -13.25 14.16 19.73
C ALA A 272 -12.18 15.12 20.30
N THR A 273 -11.28 15.62 19.44
CA THR A 273 -10.24 16.60 19.80
C THR A 273 -10.51 18.01 19.24
N SER A 274 -11.65 18.24 18.59
CA SER A 274 -12.06 19.57 18.14
C SER A 274 -12.54 20.44 19.31
N PRO A 275 -12.06 21.69 19.48
CA PRO A 275 -12.49 22.58 20.57
C PRO A 275 -13.91 23.14 20.39
N HIS A 276 -14.55 23.00 19.22
CA HIS A 276 -15.89 23.52 18.93
C HIS A 276 -16.99 22.49 19.23
N ARG A 277 -17.04 21.98 20.47
CA ARG A 277 -17.98 20.92 20.85
C ARG A 277 -19.42 21.39 21.09
N GLU A 278 -19.64 22.68 21.35
CA GLU A 278 -20.95 23.22 21.75
C GLU A 278 -21.83 23.73 20.60
N GLY A 279 -21.37 23.66 19.34
CA GLY A 279 -22.13 24.09 18.16
C GLY A 279 -22.42 22.95 17.17
N ASP A 280 -21.38 22.22 16.78
CA ASP A 280 -21.46 21.26 15.67
C ASP A 280 -22.29 20.01 16.03
N GLU A 281 -22.39 19.64 17.32
CA GLU A 281 -23.25 18.53 17.77
C GLU A 281 -24.74 18.81 17.49
N GLU A 282 -25.25 20.04 17.65
CA GLU A 282 -26.63 20.38 17.28
C GLU A 282 -26.85 20.37 15.76
N GLU A 283 -25.89 20.86 14.96
CA GLU A 283 -26.05 20.92 13.50
C GLU A 283 -25.95 19.53 12.85
N GLU A 284 -25.05 18.64 13.31
CA GLU A 284 -25.03 17.24 12.83
C GLU A 284 -26.22 16.43 13.39
N GLU A 285 -26.68 16.65 14.63
CA GLU A 285 -27.86 15.94 15.13
C GLU A 285 -29.15 16.40 14.42
N THR A 286 -29.30 17.69 14.11
CA THR A 286 -30.42 18.18 13.28
C THR A 286 -30.30 17.72 11.82
N LEU A 287 -29.11 17.72 11.21
CA LEU A 287 -28.88 17.09 9.90
C LEU A 287 -29.16 15.59 9.93
N GLY A 288 -28.85 14.89 11.02
CA GLY A 288 -29.18 13.48 11.26
C GLY A 288 -30.69 13.26 11.31
N LYS A 289 -31.41 14.07 12.11
CA LYS A 289 -32.88 14.10 12.18
C LYS A 289 -33.52 14.42 10.82
N ILE A 290 -32.92 15.30 10.02
CA ILE A 290 -33.35 15.64 8.65
C ILE A 290 -33.10 14.46 7.69
N ARG A 291 -31.89 13.88 7.67
CA ARG A 291 -31.55 12.68 6.86
C ARG A 291 -32.47 11.50 7.21
N ALA A 292 -32.79 11.30 8.49
CA ALA A 292 -33.73 10.28 8.96
C ALA A 292 -35.18 10.57 8.49
N ARG A 293 -35.66 11.82 8.61
CA ARG A 293 -36.97 12.24 8.06
C ARG A 293 -37.05 12.06 6.55
N ILE A 294 -36.00 12.38 5.80
CA ILE A 294 -35.94 12.17 4.35
C ILE A 294 -36.05 10.68 3.99
N ARG A 295 -35.30 9.80 4.68
CA ARG A 295 -35.39 8.33 4.50
C ARG A 295 -36.79 7.79 4.85
N ALA A 296 -37.40 8.28 5.93
CA ALA A 296 -38.76 7.90 6.32
C ALA A 296 -39.80 8.37 5.29
N SER A 297 -39.65 9.57 4.72
CA SER A 297 -40.52 10.08 3.66
C SER A 297 -40.35 9.34 2.33
N THR A 298 -39.13 8.93 1.96
CA THR A 298 -38.94 8.07 0.77
C THR A 298 -39.56 6.69 0.96
N SER A 299 -39.53 6.14 2.17
CA SER A 299 -40.26 4.90 2.50
C SER A 299 -41.78 5.06 2.37
N LYS A 300 -42.35 6.19 2.84
CA LYS A 300 -43.79 6.46 2.70
C LYS A 300 -44.25 6.76 1.27
N MET A 301 -43.42 7.38 0.43
CA MET A 301 -43.78 7.64 -0.97
C MET A 301 -44.00 6.37 -1.80
N ASN A 302 -43.46 5.23 -1.38
CA ASN A 302 -43.69 3.93 -2.02
C ASN A 302 -44.97 3.22 -1.55
N LEU A 303 -45.77 3.80 -0.64
CA LEU A 303 -46.92 3.12 -0.02
C LEU A 303 -48.20 3.97 0.07
N MET A 304 -48.38 4.98 -0.79
CA MET A 304 -49.68 5.64 -0.94
C MET A 304 -49.89 6.20 -2.35
N GLY A 305 -50.47 5.36 -3.21
CA GLY A 305 -51.12 5.81 -4.45
C GLY A 305 -52.64 5.75 -4.31
N ASP A 306 -53.31 6.65 -5.03
CA ASP A 306 -54.77 6.75 -5.25
C ASP A 306 -55.62 7.63 -4.27
N LYS A 307 -56.60 8.30 -4.89
CA LYS A 307 -57.76 9.08 -4.39
C LYS A 307 -57.56 10.53 -3.90
N THR A 308 -58.68 11.25 -3.94
CA THR A 308 -58.81 12.70 -4.21
C THR A 308 -59.43 13.50 -3.03
N PRO A 309 -59.31 14.85 -3.01
CA PRO A 309 -59.65 15.70 -1.84
C PRO A 309 -61.15 16.10 -1.77
N PRO A 310 -61.61 16.71 -0.64
CA PRO A 310 -61.88 18.16 -0.70
C PRO A 310 -61.74 19.00 0.62
N THR A 311 -61.39 20.29 0.45
CA THR A 311 -61.88 21.52 1.15
C THR A 311 -61.86 21.76 2.70
N THR A 312 -61.15 22.84 3.11
CA THR A 312 -61.48 23.86 4.19
C THR A 312 -61.59 23.42 5.67
N LYS A 313 -61.35 24.24 6.72
CA LYS A 313 -60.99 25.68 6.94
C LYS A 313 -60.22 25.81 8.31
N PRO A 314 -59.67 26.98 8.74
CA PRO A 314 -58.65 27.05 9.82
C PRO A 314 -59.06 27.66 11.18
N SER A 315 -58.35 27.24 12.24
CA SER A 315 -58.12 27.90 13.55
C SER A 315 -57.01 27.12 14.28
N ALA A 316 -56.01 27.60 15.05
CA ALA A 316 -55.66 28.84 15.76
C ALA A 316 -55.32 28.47 17.25
N THR A 317 -54.61 29.35 17.96
CA THR A 317 -54.28 29.33 19.41
C THR A 317 -53.38 28.21 19.99
N ALA A 318 -52.31 28.64 20.66
CA ALA A 318 -51.68 27.95 21.81
C ALA A 318 -52.34 28.45 23.12
N PRO A 319 -52.02 27.84 24.28
CA PRO A 319 -51.20 28.58 25.26
C PRO A 319 -50.15 27.70 25.98
N ALA A 320 -49.54 28.21 27.06
CA ALA A 320 -48.39 27.63 27.77
C ALA A 320 -48.63 27.48 29.31
N SER A 321 -47.58 27.08 30.05
CA SER A 321 -47.51 26.86 31.52
C SER A 321 -48.22 25.57 32.03
N SER A 322 -47.91 25.01 33.21
CA SER A 322 -47.07 25.44 34.34
C SER A 322 -46.41 24.28 35.14
N SER A 323 -45.38 24.61 35.91
CA SER A 323 -44.49 23.83 36.77
C SER A 323 -45.05 23.04 37.98
N THR A 324 -44.43 21.89 38.26
CA THR A 324 -44.01 21.31 39.58
C THR A 324 -42.75 20.45 39.33
N VAL A 325 -41.67 20.32 40.14
CA VAL A 325 -41.31 20.60 41.56
C VAL A 325 -41.45 19.38 42.51
N ASP A 326 -40.52 19.27 43.47
CA ASP A 326 -40.17 18.15 44.41
C ASP A 326 -39.64 16.87 43.71
N GLY A 327 -38.56 16.18 44.13
CA GLY A 327 -37.56 16.34 45.21
C GLY A 327 -36.46 15.23 45.06
N ASP A 328 -35.31 15.14 45.73
CA ASP A 328 -34.64 15.97 46.75
C ASP A 328 -33.08 15.89 46.61
N GLU A 329 -32.31 15.57 47.67
CA GLU A 329 -30.83 15.72 47.76
C GLU A 329 -30.02 14.42 48.03
N ALA A 330 -28.71 14.45 47.72
CA ALA A 330 -27.64 14.00 48.63
C ALA A 330 -26.21 14.47 48.24
N ASN A 331 -25.74 15.56 48.86
CA ASN A 331 -24.35 15.94 49.23
C ASN A 331 -23.14 15.91 48.24
N ARG A 332 -22.50 17.09 48.13
CA ARG A 332 -21.08 17.31 47.78
C ARG A 332 -20.26 17.68 49.04
N LEU A 333 -18.94 17.44 49.03
CA LEU A 333 -17.83 18.22 49.65
C LEU A 333 -16.50 17.52 49.18
N VAL A 334 -15.34 18.09 48.79
CA VAL A 334 -14.60 19.34 49.13
C VAL A 334 -14.03 19.27 50.56
N SER A 335 -12.72 19.35 50.86
CA SER A 335 -11.45 19.52 50.10
C SER A 335 -10.28 18.78 50.85
N ILE A 336 -8.98 18.86 50.52
CA ILE A 336 -7.98 19.89 50.92
C ILE A 336 -6.59 19.51 50.32
N ASP A 337 -5.75 20.48 49.95
CA ASP A 337 -4.34 20.29 49.56
C ASP A 337 -3.34 20.37 50.74
N ILE A 338 -2.22 19.65 50.66
CA ILE A 338 -1.03 19.84 51.53
C ILE A 338 0.26 19.68 50.68
N PRO A 339 1.18 20.67 50.66
CA PRO A 339 2.43 20.58 49.90
C PRO A 339 3.62 20.08 50.73
N SER A 340 4.52 19.29 50.13
CA SER A 340 5.88 19.08 50.64
C SER A 340 6.89 18.83 49.51
N THR A 341 8.06 19.45 49.68
CA THR A 341 9.16 19.57 48.70
C THR A 341 9.98 18.31 48.49
N SER A 342 10.30 17.98 47.23
CA SER A 342 11.61 17.44 46.83
C SER A 342 11.81 17.58 45.32
N ASP A 343 12.80 18.35 44.87
CA ASP A 343 13.13 18.49 43.45
C ASP A 343 13.79 17.22 42.90
N ASP A 344 13.19 16.63 41.86
CA ASP A 344 13.82 15.60 41.03
C ASP A 344 13.29 15.74 39.59
N ALA A 345 14.15 16.11 38.65
CA ALA A 345 13.75 16.58 37.32
C ALA A 345 13.33 15.43 36.38
N ARG A 346 12.06 14.99 36.50
CA ARG A 346 11.43 14.08 35.53
C ARG A 346 10.92 14.87 34.32
N PHE A 347 11.33 14.45 33.12
CA PHE A 347 10.65 14.87 31.89
C PHE A 347 9.19 14.42 31.94
N GLU A 348 8.24 15.34 31.73
CA GLU A 348 6.82 14.99 31.68
C GLU A 348 6.51 14.17 30.43
N MET A 349 6.18 12.90 30.64
CA MET A 349 5.76 11.99 29.58
C MET A 349 4.35 12.37 29.10
N SER A 350 4.27 13.17 28.03
CA SER A 350 3.01 13.69 27.50
C SER A 350 2.10 12.57 26.98
N SER A 351 1.10 12.21 27.78
CA SER A 351 0.09 11.18 27.50
C SER A 351 -1.09 11.66 26.65
N LYS A 352 -0.97 12.81 25.99
CA LYS A 352 -2.07 13.46 25.25
C LYS A 352 -2.10 13.02 23.78
N PRO A 353 -3.27 12.60 23.24
CA PRO A 353 -3.42 12.33 21.81
C PRO A 353 -3.28 13.62 20.97
N PHE A 354 -2.82 13.44 19.74
CA PHE A 354 -2.17 14.49 18.93
C PHE A 354 -3.11 15.16 17.93
N TYR A 355 -3.41 16.46 18.12
CA TYR A 355 -4.26 17.25 17.21
C TYR A 355 -3.68 18.62 16.84
N TYR A 356 -3.72 18.93 15.54
CA TYR A 356 -3.25 20.20 14.96
C TYR A 356 -4.36 21.27 14.86
N HIS A 357 -4.48 22.15 15.84
CA HIS A 357 -5.24 23.40 15.65
C HIS A 357 -4.46 24.40 14.77
N PRO A 358 -5.08 25.37 14.06
CA PRO A 358 -4.36 26.47 13.43
C PRO A 358 -3.58 27.37 14.41
N THR A 359 -3.87 27.27 15.71
CA THR A 359 -3.16 27.95 16.82
C THR A 359 -2.43 26.96 17.74
N ASP A 360 -2.10 25.78 17.22
CA ASP A 360 -1.29 24.77 17.93
C ASP A 360 0.09 25.36 18.28
N PRO A 361 0.51 25.36 19.56
CA PRO A 361 1.80 25.94 19.95
C PRO A 361 3.00 25.30 19.23
N HIS A 362 2.89 24.05 18.74
CA HIS A 362 3.94 23.41 17.95
C HIS A 362 4.09 23.98 16.53
N LEU A 363 3.15 24.81 16.02
CA LEU A 363 3.37 25.59 14.80
C LEU A 363 4.30 26.80 15.04
N ASN A 364 4.49 27.22 16.29
CA ASN A 364 5.45 28.26 16.69
C ASN A 364 6.79 27.66 17.18
N ASP A 365 7.00 26.35 17.00
CA ASP A 365 8.28 25.70 17.32
C ASP A 365 9.36 26.15 16.32
N VAL A 366 10.29 26.97 16.83
CA VAL A 366 11.42 27.50 16.08
C VAL A 366 12.41 26.39 15.71
N GLU A 367 12.66 25.42 16.60
CA GLU A 367 13.56 24.29 16.32
C GLU A 367 13.01 23.47 15.15
N LEU A 368 11.74 23.06 15.23
CA LEU A 368 11.03 22.36 14.16
C LEU A 368 11.09 23.13 12.83
N THR A 369 10.88 24.44 12.88
CA THR A 369 10.85 25.31 11.70
C THR A 369 12.23 25.44 11.05
N GLU A 370 13.30 25.54 11.84
CA GLU A 370 14.67 25.49 11.34
C GLU A 370 15.03 24.10 10.81
N LYS A 371 14.72 23.03 11.54
CA LYS A 371 15.00 21.65 11.11
C LYS A 371 14.25 21.28 9.84
N LEU A 372 13.04 21.81 9.60
CA LEU A 372 12.36 21.66 8.31
C LEU A 372 13.09 22.39 7.16
N LYS A 373 13.67 23.57 7.42
CA LYS A 373 14.51 24.30 6.46
C LYS A 373 15.81 23.53 6.16
N GLU A 374 16.41 22.84 7.15
CA GLU A 374 17.56 21.95 6.95
C GLU A 374 17.18 20.67 6.18
N LEU A 375 16.13 19.97 6.57
CA LEU A 375 15.62 18.77 5.88
C LEU A 375 15.29 19.07 4.40
N ALA A 376 14.62 20.19 4.12
CA ALA A 376 14.37 20.60 2.74
C ALA A 376 15.68 20.87 1.97
N HIS A 377 16.70 21.45 2.61
CA HIS A 377 18.01 21.69 2.00
C HIS A 377 18.73 20.38 1.68
N PHE A 378 18.85 19.46 2.64
CA PHE A 378 19.63 18.22 2.44
C PHE A 378 18.89 17.15 1.61
N SER A 379 17.56 17.24 1.47
CA SER A 379 16.80 16.31 0.61
C SER A 379 17.28 16.28 -0.85
N LYS A 380 17.88 17.37 -1.37
CA LYS A 380 18.45 17.46 -2.73
C LYS A 380 19.58 16.43 -2.99
N TYR A 381 20.29 16.03 -1.93
CA TYR A 381 21.36 15.02 -2.01
C TYR A 381 20.81 13.59 -1.98
N ALA A 382 19.86 13.33 -1.08
CA ALA A 382 19.22 12.02 -0.94
C ALA A 382 18.42 11.60 -2.20
N ILE A 383 17.82 12.56 -2.91
CA ILE A 383 17.19 12.31 -4.21
C ILE A 383 18.23 12.25 -5.35
N GLY A 384 19.23 13.14 -5.37
CA GLY A 384 20.22 13.23 -6.45
C GLY A 384 21.08 11.97 -6.65
N ILE A 385 21.39 11.24 -5.59
CA ILE A 385 22.24 10.03 -5.66
C ILE A 385 21.57 8.82 -6.37
N TYR A 386 20.25 8.85 -6.59
CA TYR A 386 19.56 7.88 -7.44
C TYR A 386 19.87 8.03 -8.94
N GLY A 387 20.41 9.17 -9.36
CA GLY A 387 20.84 9.41 -10.73
C GLY A 387 19.71 9.52 -11.76
N TRP A 388 20.06 9.28 -13.02
CA TRP A 388 19.29 9.75 -14.18
C TRP A 388 17.89 9.15 -14.34
N MET A 389 17.67 7.90 -13.92
CA MET A 389 16.37 7.24 -14.06
C MET A 389 15.31 7.94 -13.22
N LEU A 390 15.64 8.26 -11.96
CA LEU A 390 14.76 9.02 -11.09
C LEU A 390 14.63 10.47 -11.58
N TYR A 391 15.73 11.10 -11.99
CA TYR A 391 15.71 12.49 -12.48
C TYR A 391 14.76 12.68 -13.69
N VAL A 392 14.77 11.75 -14.66
CA VAL A 392 13.84 11.76 -15.80
C VAL A 392 12.39 11.58 -15.36
N TRP A 393 12.13 10.70 -14.40
CA TRP A 393 10.79 10.41 -13.90
C TRP A 393 10.21 11.58 -13.08
N SER A 394 11.02 12.23 -12.23
CA SER A 394 10.66 13.45 -11.49
C SER A 394 10.46 14.67 -12.40
N HIS A 395 11.16 14.72 -13.55
CA HIS A 395 11.12 15.82 -14.50
C HIS A 395 10.63 15.38 -15.90
N PRO A 396 9.38 14.87 -16.05
CA PRO A 396 8.95 14.15 -17.26
C PRO A 396 8.92 14.99 -18.55
N TRP A 397 8.88 16.33 -18.44
CA TRP A 397 8.83 17.25 -19.59
C TRP A 397 10.18 17.89 -19.93
N SER A 398 11.12 17.95 -18.99
CA SER A 398 12.40 18.66 -19.13
C SER A 398 13.63 17.79 -18.89
N GLY A 399 13.55 16.77 -18.05
CA GLY A 399 14.69 15.99 -17.57
C GLY A 399 15.44 15.26 -18.70
N THR A 400 14.72 14.71 -19.67
CA THR A 400 15.32 14.08 -20.87
C THR A 400 16.11 15.09 -21.70
N PHE A 401 15.58 16.29 -21.94
CA PHE A 401 16.27 17.36 -22.66
C PHE A 401 17.44 17.93 -21.85
N SER A 402 17.25 18.22 -20.56
CA SER A 402 18.29 18.73 -19.66
C SER A 402 19.48 17.77 -19.53
N LEU A 403 19.23 16.44 -19.52
CA LEU A 403 20.27 15.43 -19.62
C LEU A 403 20.92 15.43 -21.02
N ALA A 404 20.13 15.33 -22.09
CA ALA A 404 20.64 15.22 -23.46
C ALA A 404 21.55 16.40 -23.87
N PHE A 405 21.17 17.63 -23.53
CA PHE A 405 22.01 18.81 -23.75
C PHE A 405 23.22 18.91 -22.79
N SER A 406 23.22 18.12 -21.71
CA SER A 406 24.34 18.04 -20.75
C SER A 406 25.30 16.87 -21.01
N CYS A 407 25.02 15.96 -21.96
CA CYS A 407 25.86 14.79 -22.29
C CYS A 407 27.29 15.09 -22.78
N LEU A 408 27.69 16.37 -22.89
CA LEU A 408 29.01 16.82 -23.30
C LEU A 408 30.04 16.90 -22.14
N ARG A 409 29.71 16.35 -20.96
CA ARG A 409 30.61 16.35 -19.80
C ARG A 409 31.76 15.36 -19.97
N ARG A 410 32.96 15.77 -19.54
CA ARG A 410 34.16 14.92 -19.52
C ARG A 410 34.07 13.89 -18.39
N ASN A 411 34.53 12.67 -18.68
CA ASN A 411 34.81 11.64 -17.69
C ASN A 411 35.69 12.18 -16.55
N ARG A 412 35.40 11.80 -15.31
CA ARG A 412 36.13 12.21 -14.09
C ARG A 412 36.59 10.95 -13.36
N SER A 413 37.87 10.86 -13.01
CA SER A 413 38.49 9.69 -12.35
C SER A 413 37.87 9.33 -10.99
N TYR A 414 37.19 10.28 -10.35
CA TYR A 414 36.52 10.15 -9.06
C TYR A 414 35.03 9.83 -9.13
N VAL A 415 34.51 9.53 -10.33
CA VAL A 415 33.13 9.08 -10.56
C VAL A 415 33.14 7.65 -11.10
N HIS A 416 32.57 6.72 -10.34
CA HIS A 416 32.68 5.28 -10.58
C HIS A 416 31.32 4.67 -10.92
N GLY A 417 31.28 3.77 -11.91
CA GLY A 417 30.06 3.00 -12.24
C GLY A 417 28.94 3.78 -12.92
N ASP A 418 29.21 4.99 -13.40
CA ASP A 418 28.28 5.69 -14.30
C ASP A 418 28.32 5.09 -15.72
N ASN A 419 27.33 5.42 -16.55
CA ASN A 419 27.26 4.99 -17.94
C ASN A 419 28.14 5.85 -18.87
N TRP A 420 28.25 5.42 -20.13
CA TRP A 420 29.07 6.06 -21.18
C TRP A 420 28.72 7.54 -21.47
N PHE A 421 27.52 7.99 -21.09
CA PHE A 421 27.06 9.38 -21.26
C PHE A 421 27.12 10.20 -19.97
N HIS A 422 27.71 9.65 -18.89
CA HIS A 422 27.84 10.28 -17.57
C HIS A 422 26.51 10.81 -17.00
N LEU A 423 25.41 10.08 -17.23
CA LEU A 423 24.07 10.54 -16.85
C LEU A 423 23.84 10.52 -15.33
N GLY A 424 24.45 9.59 -14.59
CA GLY A 424 24.38 9.54 -13.13
C GLY A 424 24.99 10.78 -12.49
N GLN A 425 26.22 11.12 -12.90
CA GLN A 425 26.90 12.35 -12.50
C GLN A 425 26.10 13.59 -12.92
N THR A 426 25.61 13.62 -14.15
CA THR A 426 24.86 14.75 -14.68
C THR A 426 23.57 14.98 -13.91
N ALA A 427 22.81 13.93 -13.60
CA ALA A 427 21.59 13.99 -12.80
C ALA A 427 21.88 14.45 -11.35
N LEU A 428 22.88 13.84 -10.69
CA LEU A 428 23.30 14.23 -9.34
C LEU A 428 23.63 15.73 -9.28
N GLN A 429 24.34 16.26 -10.28
CA GLN A 429 24.70 17.67 -10.37
C GLN A 429 23.55 18.61 -10.75
N LEU A 430 22.61 18.18 -11.61
CA LEU A 430 21.42 18.98 -11.95
C LEU A 430 20.50 19.13 -10.73
N GLU A 431 20.41 18.09 -9.91
CA GLU A 431 19.52 18.02 -8.74
C GLU A 431 20.11 18.74 -7.51
N THR A 432 21.36 18.43 -7.15
CA THR A 432 22.06 19.07 -6.01
C THR A 432 22.52 20.49 -6.30
N LYS A 433 22.71 20.84 -7.58
CA LYS A 433 23.34 22.05 -8.11
C LYS A 433 24.84 22.20 -7.79
N ILE A 434 25.50 21.13 -7.33
CA ILE A 434 26.94 21.12 -7.03
C ILE A 434 27.79 21.09 -8.31
N ARG A 435 28.95 21.75 -8.29
CA ARG A 435 29.89 21.74 -9.43
C ARG A 435 30.65 20.41 -9.47
N SER A 436 31.20 20.08 -10.63
CA SER A 436 31.88 18.79 -10.81
C SER A 436 33.15 18.67 -9.99
N ASP A 437 33.74 19.80 -9.64
CA ASP A 437 35.02 19.91 -8.92
C ASP A 437 34.81 19.89 -7.40
N ASP A 438 33.57 20.07 -6.92
CA ASP A 438 33.18 20.01 -5.50
C ASP A 438 32.65 18.61 -5.10
N ILE A 439 32.66 17.65 -6.05
CA ILE A 439 32.44 16.22 -5.78
C ILE A 439 33.78 15.61 -5.39
N VAL A 440 33.88 15.04 -4.18
CA VAL A 440 35.12 14.39 -3.70
C VAL A 440 35.22 12.96 -4.21
N TYR A 441 34.09 12.24 -4.20
CA TYR A 441 33.96 10.87 -4.68
C TYR A 441 32.49 10.59 -5.02
N ALA A 442 32.21 9.82 -6.06
CA ALA A 442 30.89 9.26 -6.31
C ALA A 442 31.00 7.84 -6.87
N SER A 443 30.22 6.91 -6.33
CA SER A 443 30.05 5.57 -6.91
C SER A 443 28.57 5.30 -7.16
N PHE A 444 28.21 5.10 -8.42
CA PHE A 444 26.89 4.68 -8.88
C PHE A 444 26.77 3.15 -9.03
N ARG A 445 27.86 2.40 -8.74
CA ARG A 445 27.82 0.94 -8.63
C ARG A 445 26.87 0.54 -7.51
N ASN A 446 26.12 -0.54 -7.70
CA ASN A 446 25.15 -1.02 -6.73
C ASN A 446 25.18 -2.55 -6.69
N SER A 447 25.77 -3.11 -5.65
CA SER A 447 25.89 -4.56 -5.40
C SER A 447 25.10 -4.93 -4.14
N VAL A 448 24.90 -6.24 -3.90
CA VAL A 448 24.29 -6.72 -2.65
C VAL A 448 25.14 -6.25 -1.46
N TYR A 449 24.50 -5.63 -0.47
CA TYR A 449 25.12 -4.93 0.68
C TYR A 449 26.13 -3.81 0.33
N GLN A 450 26.14 -3.33 -0.91
CA GLN A 450 27.03 -2.27 -1.39
C GLN A 450 26.23 -1.21 -2.17
N PRO A 451 25.51 -0.32 -1.46
CA PRO A 451 24.72 0.73 -2.09
C PRO A 451 25.62 1.81 -2.72
N ALA A 452 25.11 2.46 -3.76
CA ALA A 452 25.73 3.63 -4.34
C ALA A 452 25.79 4.79 -3.31
N PHE A 453 26.91 5.50 -3.26
CA PHE A 453 27.09 6.68 -2.40
C PHE A 453 28.01 7.73 -3.02
N ALA A 454 27.91 8.97 -2.56
CA ALA A 454 28.80 10.06 -2.96
C ALA A 454 29.16 10.96 -1.77
N VAL A 455 30.38 11.52 -1.81
CA VAL A 455 30.90 12.52 -0.88
C VAL A 455 31.08 13.83 -1.64
N MET A 456 30.44 14.89 -1.15
CA MET A 456 30.31 16.19 -1.83
C MET A 456 30.53 17.34 -0.86
N LEU A 457 30.99 18.48 -1.36
CA LEU A 457 31.24 19.69 -0.57
C LEU A 457 30.09 20.69 -0.75
N ASP A 458 29.37 21.00 0.33
CA ASP A 458 28.34 22.03 0.34
C ASP A 458 28.91 23.35 0.87
N HIS A 459 29.50 24.14 -0.02
CA HIS A 459 30.02 25.47 0.29
C HIS A 459 28.92 26.49 0.66
N GLU A 460 27.63 26.21 0.42
CA GLU A 460 26.50 27.05 0.87
C GLU A 460 26.28 26.92 2.39
N ARG A 461 26.61 25.76 2.97
CA ARG A 461 26.41 25.44 4.39
C ARG A 461 27.71 25.24 5.19
N LYS A 462 28.86 25.12 4.52
CA LYS A 462 30.10 24.55 5.07
C LYS A 462 29.91 23.15 5.62
N GLU A 463 29.43 22.24 4.77
CA GLU A 463 29.14 20.85 5.15
C GLU A 463 29.77 19.86 4.17
N VAL A 464 30.42 18.82 4.68
CA VAL A 464 30.80 17.64 3.88
C VAL A 464 29.60 16.69 3.89
N VAL A 465 28.98 16.47 2.74
CA VAL A 465 27.75 15.68 2.61
C VAL A 465 28.06 14.28 2.05
N ILE A 466 27.81 13.25 2.85
CA ILE A 466 27.78 11.84 2.42
C ILE A 466 26.34 11.47 2.09
N ALA A 467 26.03 11.31 0.80
CA ALA A 467 24.72 10.90 0.31
C ALA A 467 24.71 9.40 -0.04
N ILE A 468 23.79 8.64 0.54
CA ILE A 468 23.67 7.19 0.39
C ILE A 468 22.32 6.85 -0.27
N ARG A 469 22.37 6.08 -1.35
CA ARG A 469 21.22 5.70 -2.16
C ARG A 469 20.44 4.55 -1.50
N GLY A 470 19.12 4.65 -1.52
CA GLY A 470 18.24 3.50 -1.24
C GLY A 470 18.02 2.60 -2.45
N THR A 471 17.22 1.56 -2.28
CA THR A 471 16.73 0.69 -3.35
C THR A 471 15.84 1.45 -4.35
N LEU A 472 15.83 1.00 -5.61
CA LEU A 472 14.95 1.56 -6.66
C LEU A 472 13.61 0.81 -6.80
N SER A 473 13.54 -0.46 -6.38
CA SER A 473 12.25 -1.15 -6.27
C SER A 473 11.63 -0.93 -4.90
N LEU A 474 10.34 -0.62 -4.90
CA LEU A 474 9.50 -0.59 -3.71
C LEU A 474 9.27 -2.01 -3.15
N GLU A 475 9.43 -3.06 -3.95
CA GLU A 475 9.38 -4.43 -3.44
C GLU A 475 10.64 -4.80 -2.66
N ASP A 476 11.82 -4.35 -3.10
CA ASP A 476 13.07 -4.51 -2.35
C ASP A 476 12.93 -3.82 -0.98
N CYS A 477 12.42 -2.57 -0.97
CA CYS A 477 12.08 -1.85 0.27
C CYS A 477 11.16 -2.67 1.19
N LEU A 478 10.13 -3.32 0.64
CA LEU A 478 9.18 -4.13 1.42
C LEU A 478 9.77 -5.46 1.90
N THR A 479 10.75 -6.05 1.19
CA THR A 479 11.45 -7.24 1.69
C THR A 479 12.51 -6.90 2.73
N ASP A 480 13.20 -5.77 2.57
CA ASP A 480 14.22 -5.29 3.51
C ASP A 480 13.59 -4.73 4.79
N ALA A 481 12.35 -4.22 4.71
CA ALA A 481 11.61 -3.78 5.89
C ALA A 481 11.03 -4.93 6.75
N ILE A 482 11.19 -6.20 6.32
CA ILE A 482 10.67 -7.40 7.01
C ILE A 482 11.79 -8.46 7.13
N ALA A 483 12.90 -8.04 7.74
CA ALA A 483 14.03 -8.88 8.12
C ALA A 483 14.49 -8.58 9.56
N TYR A 484 15.35 -9.44 10.10
CA TYR A 484 15.64 -9.52 11.53
C TYR A 484 16.65 -8.48 12.02
N GLY A 485 16.57 -8.16 13.32
CA GLY A 485 17.57 -7.39 14.04
C GLY A 485 18.80 -8.24 14.36
N MET A 486 19.98 -7.68 14.11
CA MET A 486 21.28 -8.22 14.49
C MET A 486 21.85 -7.38 15.64
N SER A 487 22.52 -8.02 16.60
CA SER A 487 23.17 -7.29 17.71
C SER A 487 24.31 -6.41 17.19
N MET A 488 24.44 -5.20 17.76
CA MET A 488 25.52 -4.27 17.42
C MET A 488 26.79 -4.45 18.26
N ASN A 489 26.88 -5.44 19.16
CA ASN A 489 28.05 -5.65 20.03
C ASN A 489 29.38 -5.72 19.26
N ASP A 490 29.49 -6.61 18.26
CA ASP A 490 30.70 -6.78 17.44
C ASP A 490 31.11 -5.50 16.69
N VAL A 491 30.13 -4.64 16.38
CA VAL A 491 30.32 -3.36 15.69
C VAL A 491 30.74 -2.26 16.67
N ALA A 492 30.14 -2.25 17.87
CA ALA A 492 30.51 -1.37 18.98
C ALA A 492 31.95 -1.62 19.44
N ASP A 493 32.34 -2.88 19.64
CA ASP A 493 33.69 -3.25 20.06
C ASP A 493 34.74 -2.97 18.97
N ARG A 494 34.39 -3.15 17.69
CA ARG A 494 35.29 -2.92 16.55
C ARG A 494 35.54 -1.43 16.27
N TRP A 495 34.53 -0.58 16.46
CA TRP A 495 34.58 0.83 16.04
C TRP A 495 34.47 1.85 17.19
N GLY A 496 34.29 1.40 18.43
CA GLY A 496 34.15 2.26 19.61
C GLY A 496 32.85 3.08 19.63
N CYS A 497 31.79 2.58 18.99
CA CYS A 497 30.51 3.29 18.87
C CYS A 497 29.46 2.81 19.90
N ASP A 498 28.51 3.68 20.20
CA ASP A 498 27.45 3.49 21.19
C ASP A 498 26.35 2.51 20.72
N GLY A 499 26.72 1.24 20.51
CA GLY A 499 25.84 0.16 20.07
C GLY A 499 25.84 -1.09 20.97
N SER A 500 26.60 -1.09 22.07
CA SER A 500 26.67 -2.21 23.01
C SER A 500 25.30 -2.47 23.66
N GLY A 501 24.82 -3.72 23.58
CA GLY A 501 23.49 -4.14 24.06
C GLY A 501 22.31 -3.80 23.13
N GLU A 502 22.56 -3.13 22.00
CA GLU A 502 21.54 -2.69 21.05
C GLU A 502 21.45 -3.59 19.80
N TYR A 503 20.41 -3.36 19.00
CA TYR A 503 20.11 -4.12 17.79
C TYR A 503 19.85 -3.20 16.60
N ALA A 504 20.28 -3.61 15.42
CA ALA A 504 20.06 -2.90 14.17
C ALA A 504 19.65 -3.87 13.06
N HIS A 505 18.97 -3.36 12.04
CA HIS A 505 18.61 -4.16 10.89
C HIS A 505 19.85 -4.71 10.16
N GLN A 506 19.96 -6.04 10.05
CA GLN A 506 21.15 -6.71 9.51
C GLN A 506 21.60 -6.11 8.18
N GLY A 507 20.69 -5.97 7.21
CA GLY A 507 21.05 -5.50 5.87
C GLY A 507 21.57 -4.05 5.86
N PHE A 508 21.01 -3.16 6.67
CA PHE A 508 21.44 -1.77 6.75
C PHE A 508 22.77 -1.64 7.51
N LEU A 509 22.99 -2.48 8.53
CA LEU A 509 24.24 -2.56 9.28
C LEU A 509 25.40 -3.03 8.41
N THR A 510 25.21 -4.09 7.60
CA THR A 510 26.22 -4.56 6.64
C THR A 510 26.52 -3.51 5.56
N CYS A 511 25.50 -2.78 5.09
CA CYS A 511 25.70 -1.65 4.17
C CYS A 511 26.53 -0.52 4.83
N ALA A 512 26.26 -0.20 6.10
CA ALA A 512 26.99 0.83 6.83
C ALA A 512 28.45 0.44 7.04
N GLU A 513 28.73 -0.81 7.45
CA GLU A 513 30.10 -1.33 7.54
C GLU A 513 30.83 -1.29 6.19
N SER A 514 30.17 -1.66 5.08
CA SER A 514 30.82 -1.60 3.77
C SER A 514 31.18 -0.18 3.32
N ILE A 515 30.37 0.83 3.66
CA ILE A 515 30.69 2.24 3.35
C ILE A 515 31.79 2.76 4.30
N TYR A 516 31.73 2.43 5.59
CA TYR A 516 32.75 2.80 6.58
C TYR A 516 34.14 2.28 6.17
N LEU A 517 34.21 1.01 5.73
CA LEU A 517 35.44 0.40 5.23
C LEU A 517 35.95 1.07 3.95
N GLU A 518 35.08 1.41 2.99
CA GLU A 518 35.49 2.09 1.75
C GLU A 518 35.96 3.54 2.00
N LEU A 519 35.27 4.28 2.88
CA LEU A 519 35.67 5.65 3.27
C LEU A 519 37.07 5.68 3.89
N ASN A 520 37.36 4.73 4.78
CA ASN A 520 38.69 4.56 5.39
C ASN A 520 39.73 4.05 4.38
N ARG A 521 39.37 3.10 3.50
CA ARG A 521 40.27 2.59 2.44
C ARG A 521 40.69 3.68 1.46
N LEU A 522 39.83 4.65 1.20
CA LEU A 522 40.10 5.80 0.34
C LEU A 522 40.80 6.96 1.06
N GLY A 523 40.72 7.02 2.40
CA GLY A 523 41.27 8.09 3.24
C GLY A 523 40.51 9.42 3.16
N ILE A 524 39.24 9.42 2.71
CA ILE A 524 38.52 10.64 2.32
C ILE A 524 38.28 11.59 3.51
N LEU A 525 37.73 11.10 4.62
CA LEU A 525 37.39 11.97 5.75
C LEU A 525 38.66 12.50 6.45
N GLU A 526 39.74 11.75 6.40
CA GLU A 526 41.05 12.16 6.93
C GLU A 526 41.71 13.20 6.03
N MET A 527 41.60 13.07 4.70
CA MET A 527 42.02 14.12 3.76
C MET A 527 41.26 15.43 3.99
N LEU A 528 39.94 15.38 4.19
CA LEU A 528 39.11 16.58 4.28
C LEU A 528 39.28 17.32 5.63
N PHE A 529 39.33 16.58 6.74
CA PHE A 529 39.29 17.17 8.09
C PHE A 529 40.63 17.24 8.83
N ASP A 530 41.63 16.40 8.53
CA ASP A 530 42.87 16.30 9.32
C ASP A 530 44.11 16.73 8.52
N GLU A 531 44.56 17.96 8.78
CA GLU A 531 45.80 18.57 8.28
C GLU A 531 47.03 17.68 8.54
N LYS A 532 47.06 16.97 9.68
CA LYS A 532 48.23 16.24 10.19
C LYS A 532 48.16 14.74 9.94
N SER A 533 47.06 14.25 9.36
CA SER A 533 46.90 12.85 9.01
C SER A 533 48.04 12.38 8.11
N THR A 534 48.69 11.30 8.51
CA THR A 534 49.67 10.57 7.69
C THR A 534 49.03 9.48 6.83
N ALA A 535 47.70 9.34 6.85
CA ALA A 535 46.98 8.26 6.17
C ALA A 535 47.24 8.23 4.65
N THR A 536 47.27 7.02 4.11
CA THR A 536 47.47 6.73 2.68
C THR A 536 46.19 7.03 1.89
N ILE A 537 46.06 8.25 1.39
CA ILE A 537 44.95 8.66 0.53
C ILE A 537 45.08 7.98 -0.84
N VAL A 538 43.99 7.43 -1.36
CA VAL A 538 43.95 6.83 -2.70
C VAL A 538 43.88 7.93 -3.76
N THR A 539 45.05 8.33 -4.28
CA THR A 539 45.18 9.41 -5.28
C THR A 539 44.53 9.09 -6.63
N HIS A 540 44.38 7.80 -6.98
CA HIS A 540 43.72 7.36 -8.19
C HIS A 540 42.29 6.86 -7.89
N GLY A 541 41.32 7.78 -7.94
CA GLY A 541 39.90 7.45 -7.74
C GLY A 541 39.15 8.42 -6.82
N VAL A 542 39.83 9.42 -6.26
CA VAL A 542 39.30 10.49 -5.40
C VAL A 542 39.70 11.84 -6.01
N ASN A 543 38.87 12.86 -5.85
CA ASN A 543 39.22 14.24 -6.18
C ASN A 543 40.07 14.81 -5.03
N VAL A 544 41.39 14.72 -5.16
CA VAL A 544 42.34 15.01 -4.08
C VAL A 544 42.32 16.50 -3.73
N CYS A 545 42.09 16.79 -2.46
CA CYS A 545 42.14 18.13 -1.86
C CYS A 545 43.42 18.30 -1.03
N GLU A 546 43.73 19.54 -0.62
CA GLU A 546 44.75 19.80 0.41
C GLU A 546 44.29 19.19 1.75
N ARG A 547 45.22 18.62 2.53
CA ARG A 547 44.88 17.94 3.79
C ARG A 547 44.34 18.94 4.82
N GLY A 548 43.18 18.64 5.40
CA GLY A 548 42.53 19.52 6.38
C GLY A 548 41.91 20.79 5.78
N ALA A 549 41.78 20.89 4.44
CA ALA A 549 41.20 22.07 3.78
C ALA A 549 39.75 22.38 4.17
N TYR A 550 39.06 21.41 4.80
CA TYR A 550 37.66 21.52 5.23
C TYR A 550 37.48 21.20 6.72
N HIS A 551 38.52 21.43 7.54
CA HIS A 551 38.46 21.25 8.99
C HIS A 551 37.43 22.16 9.69
N ASP A 552 36.99 23.25 9.06
CA ASP A 552 35.94 24.14 9.55
C ASP A 552 34.52 23.79 9.03
N TYR A 553 34.37 22.67 8.31
CA TYR A 553 33.10 22.18 7.80
C TYR A 553 32.48 21.18 8.78
N GLY A 554 31.15 21.10 8.81
CA GLY A 554 30.44 19.99 9.45
C GLY A 554 30.51 18.70 8.62
N LEU A 555 30.00 17.62 9.20
CA LEU A 555 29.83 16.33 8.52
C LEU A 555 28.35 15.94 8.53
N VAL A 556 27.72 15.93 7.37
CA VAL A 556 26.33 15.51 7.18
C VAL A 556 26.26 14.17 6.47
N LEU A 557 25.57 13.22 7.09
CA LEU A 557 25.14 11.98 6.46
C LEU A 557 23.68 12.11 6.03
N THR A 558 23.33 11.58 4.87
CA THR A 558 21.95 11.60 4.38
C THR A 558 21.67 10.46 3.42
N GLY A 559 20.40 10.05 3.36
CA GLY A 559 19.92 9.05 2.41
C GLY A 559 18.41 8.95 2.46
N HIS A 560 17.86 8.11 1.59
CA HIS A 560 16.44 7.84 1.48
C HIS A 560 16.13 6.34 1.62
N SER A 561 15.04 5.97 2.29
CA SER A 561 14.63 4.57 2.49
C SER A 561 15.76 3.73 3.10
N LEU A 562 16.14 2.59 2.50
CA LEU A 562 17.32 1.80 2.89
C LEU A 562 18.59 2.66 3.08
N GLY A 563 18.79 3.67 2.22
CA GLY A 563 19.93 4.58 2.31
C GLY A 563 19.85 5.51 3.53
N ALA A 564 18.65 5.85 4.01
CA ALA A 564 18.44 6.60 5.24
C ALA A 564 18.77 5.74 6.47
N GLY A 565 18.30 4.49 6.53
CA GLY A 565 18.65 3.56 7.61
C GLY A 565 20.17 3.29 7.67
N THR A 566 20.79 3.09 6.51
CA THR A 566 22.24 2.96 6.35
C THR A 566 22.99 4.22 6.81
N ALA A 567 22.52 5.41 6.45
CA ALA A 567 23.12 6.68 6.89
C ALA A 567 23.05 6.86 8.41
N CYS A 568 21.96 6.45 9.06
CA CYS A 568 21.84 6.50 10.52
C CYS A 568 22.82 5.55 11.22
N LEU A 569 22.95 4.30 10.75
CA LEU A 569 23.89 3.34 11.34
C LEU A 569 25.36 3.74 11.09
N LEU A 570 25.69 4.22 9.89
CA LEU A 570 27.00 4.79 9.62
C LEU A 570 27.30 6.04 10.47
N SER A 571 26.27 6.83 10.81
CA SER A 571 26.40 7.96 11.73
C SER A 571 26.70 7.51 13.16
N VAL A 572 26.10 6.43 13.65
CA VAL A 572 26.45 5.83 14.96
C VAL A 572 27.94 5.43 14.96
N MET A 573 28.39 4.71 13.93
CA MET A 573 29.78 4.25 13.81
C MET A 573 30.80 5.41 13.75
N LEU A 574 30.51 6.45 12.98
CA LEU A 574 31.40 7.61 12.82
C LEU A 574 31.38 8.57 14.03
N ARG A 575 30.39 8.48 14.92
CA ARG A 575 30.14 9.47 15.99
C ARG A 575 31.33 9.65 16.94
N ALA A 576 32.05 8.58 17.24
CA ALA A 576 33.21 8.60 18.13
C ALA A 576 34.38 9.43 17.56
N LYS A 577 34.55 9.46 16.24
CA LYS A 577 35.60 10.22 15.53
C LYS A 577 35.14 11.62 15.13
N TYR A 578 33.85 11.79 14.84
CA TYR A 578 33.25 13.05 14.38
C TYR A 578 32.05 13.46 15.27
N PRO A 579 32.28 13.95 16.50
CA PRO A 579 31.24 14.23 17.50
C PRO A 579 30.35 15.46 17.17
N GLN A 580 30.54 16.10 16.01
CA GLN A 580 29.65 17.15 15.48
C GLN A 580 28.88 16.70 14.22
N LEU A 581 28.97 15.42 13.82
CA LEU A 581 28.22 14.92 12.67
C LEU A 581 26.70 15.03 12.85
N ARG A 582 25.96 15.06 11.75
CA ARG A 582 24.49 15.13 11.73
C ARG A 582 23.93 14.17 10.68
N CYS A 583 22.78 13.56 10.92
CA CYS A 583 22.10 12.70 9.96
C CYS A 583 20.73 13.27 9.58
N PHE A 584 20.46 13.36 8.28
CA PHE A 584 19.14 13.71 7.73
C PHE A 584 18.57 12.53 6.93
N ALA A 585 17.59 11.86 7.53
CA ALA A 585 17.05 10.58 7.10
C ALA A 585 15.66 10.73 6.47
N PHE A 586 15.55 10.48 5.17
CA PHE A 586 14.30 10.67 4.41
C PHE A 586 13.56 9.32 4.27
N SER A 587 12.37 9.23 4.88
CA SER A 587 11.56 8.00 4.98
C SER A 587 12.37 6.73 5.35
N PRO A 588 13.16 6.74 6.43
CA PRO A 588 13.85 5.54 6.91
C PRO A 588 12.85 4.43 7.29
N PRO A 589 13.15 3.15 7.04
CA PRO A 589 12.26 2.05 7.38
C PRO A 589 11.99 1.94 8.88
N GLY A 590 10.77 1.51 9.22
CA GLY A 590 10.32 1.31 10.60
C GLY A 590 11.08 0.22 11.36
N CYS A 591 11.91 -0.57 10.68
CA CYS A 591 12.72 -1.64 11.26
C CYS A 591 14.20 -1.25 11.52
N THR A 592 14.60 0.02 11.48
CA THR A 592 16.03 0.38 11.36
C THR A 592 16.89 -0.04 12.56
N MET A 593 16.47 0.27 13.79
CA MET A 593 17.26 0.05 15.02
C MET A 593 16.38 -0.05 16.26
N SER A 594 16.89 -0.63 17.36
CA SER A 594 16.18 -0.76 18.63
C SER A 594 15.80 0.60 19.24
N PRO A 595 14.69 0.70 20.01
CA PRO A 595 14.24 1.96 20.62
C PRO A 595 15.30 2.66 21.49
N GLY A 596 16.12 1.91 22.22
CA GLY A 596 17.22 2.46 23.03
C GLY A 596 18.24 3.22 22.18
N LEU A 597 18.71 2.61 21.08
CA LEU A 597 19.61 3.25 20.12
C LEU A 597 18.94 4.40 19.35
N ALA A 598 17.67 4.25 18.96
CA ALA A 598 16.91 5.29 18.28
C ALA A 598 16.78 6.57 19.11
N SER A 599 16.54 6.41 20.42
CA SER A 599 16.50 7.51 21.40
C SER A 599 17.86 8.21 21.52
N ARG A 600 18.97 7.47 21.63
CA ARG A 600 20.32 8.07 21.66
C ARG A 600 20.70 8.75 20.34
N CYS A 601 20.23 8.23 19.20
CA CYS A 601 20.37 8.88 17.90
C CYS A 601 19.62 10.23 17.80
N ALA A 602 18.63 10.51 18.65
CA ALA A 602 17.86 11.75 18.64
C ALA A 602 18.68 13.02 18.98
N ALA A 603 19.93 12.87 19.42
CA ALA A 603 20.87 13.97 19.60
C ALA A 603 21.49 14.49 18.28
N PHE A 604 21.52 13.68 17.21
CA PHE A 604 22.19 14.03 15.94
C PHE A 604 21.43 13.61 14.67
N THR A 605 20.40 12.76 14.78
CA THR A 605 19.62 12.24 13.66
C THR A 605 18.23 12.86 13.62
N TYR A 606 17.89 13.43 12.46
CA TYR A 606 16.60 14.01 12.15
C TYR A 606 15.97 13.24 10.99
N SER A 607 14.92 12.48 11.30
CA SER A 607 14.16 11.68 10.35
C SER A 607 12.92 12.44 9.88
N VAL A 608 12.43 12.15 8.68
CA VAL A 608 11.17 12.70 8.18
C VAL A 608 10.36 11.64 7.43
N VAL A 609 9.05 11.63 7.68
CA VAL A 609 8.11 10.67 7.09
C VAL A 609 6.90 11.43 6.53
N VAL A 610 6.46 11.09 5.32
CA VAL A 610 5.29 11.70 4.67
C VAL A 610 4.04 10.83 4.84
N GLY A 611 2.90 11.47 5.14
CA GLY A 611 1.57 10.85 5.05
C GLY A 611 1.46 9.52 5.79
N ASP A 612 1.03 8.48 5.08
CA ASP A 612 0.86 7.12 5.60
C ASP A 612 1.88 6.13 4.99
N ASP A 613 3.12 6.59 4.74
CA ASP A 613 4.26 5.80 4.25
C ASP A 613 4.33 4.40 4.92
N ILE A 614 4.19 3.34 4.11
CA ILE A 614 4.22 1.96 4.61
C ILE A 614 5.62 1.51 5.02
N ILE A 615 6.70 1.99 4.40
CA ILE A 615 8.06 1.51 4.68
C ILE A 615 8.53 2.06 6.03
N ALA A 616 8.26 3.34 6.29
CA ALA A 616 8.46 3.95 7.61
C ALA A 616 7.60 3.28 8.70
N ARG A 617 6.50 2.63 8.32
CA ARG A 617 5.62 1.86 9.22
C ARG A 617 5.86 0.35 9.21
N SER A 618 6.84 -0.14 8.45
CA SER A 618 7.09 -1.57 8.26
C SER A 618 8.20 -2.07 9.18
N SER A 619 7.88 -3.17 9.85
CA SER A 619 8.73 -4.01 10.70
C SER A 619 8.11 -5.41 10.74
N LEU A 620 8.82 -6.40 11.29
CA LEU A 620 8.24 -7.74 11.45
C LEU A 620 7.00 -7.70 12.37
N THR A 621 7.08 -7.02 13.51
CA THR A 621 5.98 -6.89 14.49
C THR A 621 4.76 -6.16 13.92
N SER A 622 4.96 -5.07 13.16
CA SER A 622 3.87 -4.30 12.55
C SER A 622 3.21 -5.04 11.38
N ALA A 623 3.96 -5.85 10.63
CA ALA A 623 3.43 -6.73 9.60
C ALA A 623 2.58 -7.85 10.22
N GLU A 624 3.02 -8.47 11.32
CA GLU A 624 2.25 -9.47 12.06
C GLU A 624 0.97 -8.88 12.67
N ALA A 625 1.05 -7.69 13.28
CA ALA A 625 -0.13 -6.96 13.73
C ALA A 625 -1.08 -6.66 12.56
N LEU A 626 -0.56 -6.29 11.38
CA LEU A 626 -1.36 -6.05 10.18
C LEU A 626 -2.09 -7.31 9.72
N ARG A 627 -1.39 -8.44 9.65
CA ARG A 627 -1.97 -9.78 9.36
C ARG A 627 -3.09 -10.10 10.34
N ASP A 628 -2.84 -9.97 11.63
CA ASP A 628 -3.78 -10.38 12.67
C ASP A 628 -5.03 -9.50 12.71
N ASN A 629 -4.90 -8.20 12.44
CA ASN A 629 -6.04 -7.30 12.24
C ASN A 629 -6.84 -7.65 10.98
N VAL A 630 -6.17 -7.96 9.86
CA VAL A 630 -6.85 -8.41 8.62
C VAL A 630 -7.63 -9.70 8.84
N LEU A 631 -7.06 -10.67 9.57
CA LEU A 631 -7.71 -11.95 9.88
C LEU A 631 -8.88 -11.80 10.85
N ASP A 632 -8.75 -10.94 11.86
CA ASP A 632 -9.83 -10.58 12.79
C ASP A 632 -11.04 -9.96 12.06
N LEU A 633 -10.79 -8.98 11.19
CA LEU A 633 -11.83 -8.28 10.43
C LEU A 633 -12.53 -9.19 9.41
N ILE A 634 -11.81 -10.14 8.81
CA ILE A 634 -12.40 -11.20 7.97
C ILE A 634 -13.32 -12.09 8.83
N GLY A 635 -12.87 -12.49 10.03
CA GLY A 635 -13.66 -13.28 10.97
C GLY A 635 -14.94 -12.58 11.45
N ARG A 636 -14.87 -11.27 11.69
CA ARG A 636 -15.96 -10.43 12.19
C ARG A 636 -16.87 -9.86 11.11
N SER A 637 -16.66 -10.16 9.82
CA SER A 637 -17.49 -9.63 8.74
C SER A 637 -18.94 -10.14 8.79
N LYS A 638 -19.89 -9.22 8.96
CA LYS A 638 -21.35 -9.43 8.82
C LYS A 638 -21.78 -9.67 7.37
N VAL A 639 -20.92 -9.42 6.38
CA VAL A 639 -21.31 -9.20 4.98
C VAL A 639 -20.50 -10.02 3.96
N ASN A 640 -21.05 -10.18 2.75
CA ASN A 640 -20.37 -10.81 1.62
C ASN A 640 -19.29 -9.91 0.99
N LYS A 641 -18.33 -10.51 0.27
CA LYS A 641 -17.27 -9.79 -0.46
C LYS A 641 -17.79 -8.66 -1.35
N ALA A 642 -18.88 -8.89 -2.07
CA ALA A 642 -19.48 -7.87 -2.94
C ALA A 642 -19.97 -6.62 -2.17
N ALA A 643 -20.30 -6.73 -0.88
CA ALA A 643 -20.64 -5.60 -0.02
C ALA A 643 -19.39 -4.88 0.53
N ILE A 644 -18.32 -5.63 0.83
CA ILE A 644 -17.02 -5.07 1.21
C ILE A 644 -16.41 -4.30 0.03
N LEU A 645 -16.40 -4.89 -1.16
CA LEU A 645 -15.95 -4.25 -2.41
C LEU A 645 -16.78 -2.99 -2.77
N ARG A 646 -18.00 -2.83 -2.25
CA ARG A 646 -18.77 -1.57 -2.42
C ARG A 646 -18.25 -0.41 -1.57
N GLN A 647 -17.42 -0.64 -0.54
CA GLN A 647 -16.74 0.44 0.21
C GLN A 647 -15.82 1.29 -0.70
N VAL A 648 -15.24 0.66 -1.72
CA VAL A 648 -14.46 1.32 -2.79
C VAL A 648 -15.29 2.36 -3.56
N ILE A 649 -16.63 2.27 -3.53
CA ILE A 649 -17.53 3.19 -4.25
C ILE A 649 -18.21 4.15 -3.27
N SER A 650 -18.71 3.65 -2.14
CA SER A 650 -19.35 4.45 -1.09
C SER A 650 -19.01 3.89 0.28
N TRP A 651 -18.41 4.74 1.11
CA TRP A 651 -18.15 4.46 2.52
C TRP A 651 -19.44 4.21 3.30
N ARG A 652 -19.37 3.31 4.27
CA ARG A 652 -20.36 3.01 5.31
C ARG A 652 -19.63 2.93 6.65
N ASN A 653 -20.35 3.14 7.74
CA ASN A 653 -19.79 2.99 9.09
C ASN A 653 -19.38 1.52 9.32
N PRO A 654 -18.26 1.25 10.00
CA PRO A 654 -17.76 -0.11 10.21
C PRO A 654 -18.77 -1.01 10.95
N ASP A 655 -19.64 -0.46 11.80
CA ASP A 655 -20.71 -1.19 12.50
C ASP A 655 -21.76 -1.82 11.56
N GLU A 656 -21.94 -1.30 10.34
CA GLU A 656 -22.77 -1.94 9.31
C GLU A 656 -22.10 -3.19 8.71
N LEU A 657 -20.79 -3.34 8.86
CA LEU A 657 -19.95 -4.33 8.18
C LEU A 657 -19.38 -5.40 9.12
N LEU A 658 -19.17 -5.06 10.39
CA LEU A 658 -18.40 -5.84 11.36
C LEU A 658 -19.20 -6.09 12.65
N HIS A 659 -19.05 -7.27 13.24
CA HIS A 659 -19.44 -7.51 14.64
C HIS A 659 -18.58 -6.68 15.60
N ARG A 660 -19.17 -6.20 16.70
CA ARG A 660 -18.50 -5.29 17.63
C ARG A 660 -17.48 -6.10 18.44
N SER A 661 -16.33 -5.53 18.76
CA SER A 661 -15.28 -6.23 19.52
C SER A 661 -15.74 -6.65 20.92
N SER A 662 -16.65 -5.88 21.54
CA SER A 662 -17.30 -6.25 22.79
C SER A 662 -18.23 -7.45 22.66
N ASP A 663 -18.68 -7.83 21.46
CA ASP A 663 -19.59 -8.99 21.28
C ASP A 663 -18.88 -10.33 21.59
N GLU A 664 -17.55 -10.36 21.80
CA GLU A 664 -16.82 -11.52 22.35
C GLU A 664 -16.58 -11.45 23.87
N HIS A 665 -16.90 -10.32 24.53
CA HIS A 665 -16.70 -10.13 25.98
C HIS A 665 -17.99 -9.86 26.76
N THR A 666 -18.98 -9.18 26.18
CA THR A 666 -20.26 -8.86 26.84
C THR A 666 -21.46 -9.62 26.26
N ALA A 667 -21.24 -10.56 25.34
CA ALA A 667 -22.24 -11.57 24.94
C ALA A 667 -22.09 -12.89 25.72
N PHE A 668 -21.39 -12.85 26.86
CA PHE A 668 -21.03 -14.04 27.63
C PHE A 668 -21.69 -14.12 29.01
N ASP A 669 -21.93 -12.97 29.66
CA ASP A 669 -22.57 -12.82 30.97
C ASP A 669 -24.08 -12.51 30.83
N ASP A 670 -24.84 -13.47 30.30
CA ASP A 670 -26.30 -13.52 30.45
C ASP A 670 -26.71 -14.98 30.70
N ASP A 671 -27.40 -15.22 31.81
CA ASP A 671 -27.60 -16.55 32.40
C ASP A 671 -28.70 -17.32 31.65
N ASN A 672 -28.28 -18.07 30.63
CA ASN A 672 -29.08 -19.16 30.09
C ASN A 672 -28.20 -20.33 29.59
N GLU A 673 -28.32 -21.46 30.29
CA GLU A 673 -27.77 -22.74 29.87
C GLU A 673 -28.46 -23.26 28.58
N THR A 674 -28.01 -24.40 28.05
CA THR A 674 -28.64 -25.15 26.93
C THR A 674 -28.51 -24.60 25.50
N ARG A 675 -27.47 -23.81 25.20
CA ARG A 675 -26.92 -23.73 23.82
C ARG A 675 -25.40 -23.93 23.81
N GLU A 676 -24.96 -24.99 23.14
CA GLU A 676 -23.55 -25.23 22.84
C GLU A 676 -23.02 -24.07 21.98
N ARG A 677 -22.18 -23.21 22.57
CA ARG A 677 -21.65 -22.00 21.93
C ARG A 677 -20.55 -22.39 20.92
N VAL A 678 -20.95 -22.87 19.74
CA VAL A 678 -20.05 -23.27 18.65
C VAL A 678 -19.22 -22.08 18.18
N ARG A 679 -17.99 -21.95 18.71
CA ARG A 679 -16.94 -21.09 18.12
C ARG A 679 -16.79 -21.49 16.64
N SER A 680 -16.78 -20.51 15.74
CA SER A 680 -16.61 -20.84 14.32
C SER A 680 -15.28 -21.56 14.12
N PRO A 681 -15.21 -22.63 13.30
CA PRO A 681 -13.95 -23.36 13.09
C PRO A 681 -12.81 -22.45 12.61
N PHE A 682 -13.13 -21.40 11.85
CA PHE A 682 -12.16 -20.37 11.42
C PHE A 682 -11.52 -19.64 12.62
N ILE A 683 -12.31 -19.17 13.59
CA ILE A 683 -11.78 -18.48 14.79
C ILE A 683 -10.95 -19.44 15.64
N ALA A 684 -11.38 -20.71 15.80
CA ALA A 684 -10.61 -21.72 16.52
C ALA A 684 -9.27 -22.06 15.82
N HIS A 685 -9.25 -22.14 14.49
CA HIS A 685 -8.01 -22.28 13.74
C HIS A 685 -7.11 -21.02 13.85
N LEU A 686 -7.69 -19.83 13.85
CA LEU A 686 -6.96 -18.56 14.01
C LEU A 686 -6.32 -18.44 15.41
N SER A 687 -7.03 -18.81 16.48
CA SER A 687 -6.47 -18.82 17.84
C SER A 687 -5.33 -19.84 17.96
N ASN A 688 -5.51 -21.05 17.41
CA ASN A 688 -4.47 -22.08 17.45
C ASN A 688 -3.23 -21.68 16.65
N TYR A 689 -3.41 -20.95 15.53
CA TYR A 689 -2.33 -20.38 14.74
C TYR A 689 -1.59 -19.25 15.49
N ARG A 690 -2.31 -18.33 16.15
CA ARG A 690 -1.72 -17.31 17.03
C ARG A 690 -0.85 -17.95 18.13
N THR A 691 -1.38 -18.94 18.84
CA THR A 691 -0.63 -19.66 19.89
C THR A 691 0.55 -20.47 19.34
N MET A 692 0.47 -20.97 18.10
CA MET A 692 1.63 -21.60 17.43
C MET A 692 2.74 -20.58 17.17
N LEU A 693 2.40 -19.40 16.64
CA LEU A 693 3.39 -18.33 16.38
C LEU A 693 4.00 -17.78 17.65
N GLN A 694 3.21 -17.53 18.70
CA GLN A 694 3.73 -17.06 19.99
C GLN A 694 4.80 -18.00 20.54
N ARG A 695 4.60 -19.33 20.46
CA ARG A 695 5.61 -20.32 20.89
C ARG A 695 6.89 -20.32 20.04
N ILE A 696 6.79 -19.93 18.76
CA ILE A 696 7.97 -19.77 17.89
C ILE A 696 8.72 -18.49 18.29
N GLN A 697 8.01 -17.40 18.55
CA GLN A 697 8.57 -16.13 19.03
C GLN A 697 9.17 -16.23 20.46
N GLU A 698 8.62 -17.09 21.31
CA GLU A 698 9.19 -17.47 22.62
C GLU A 698 10.52 -18.24 22.48
N SER A 699 10.75 -18.92 21.34
CA SER A 699 12.00 -19.64 21.05
C SER A 699 13.03 -18.83 20.24
N GLU A 700 12.58 -17.89 19.41
CA GLU A 700 13.38 -16.94 18.64
C GLU A 700 12.85 -15.51 18.88
N PRO A 701 13.36 -14.79 19.91
CA PRO A 701 12.80 -13.49 20.29
C PRO A 701 13.03 -12.44 19.20
N ILE A 702 11.93 -11.99 18.59
CA ILE A 702 11.94 -10.89 17.62
C ILE A 702 12.27 -9.59 18.37
N HIS A 703 13.47 -9.06 18.16
CA HIS A 703 13.86 -7.76 18.69
C HIS A 703 13.00 -6.65 18.07
N GLU A 704 12.43 -5.78 18.92
CA GLU A 704 11.71 -4.59 18.46
C GLU A 704 12.69 -3.58 17.84
N LEU A 705 12.33 -3.07 16.68
CA LEU A 705 13.08 -2.07 15.92
C LEU A 705 12.10 -0.95 15.50
N THR A 706 12.61 0.26 15.39
CA THR A 706 11.86 1.51 15.16
C THR A 706 12.60 2.46 14.20
N ILE A 707 11.99 3.61 13.93
CA ILE A 707 12.58 4.73 13.18
C ILE A 707 13.68 5.41 14.03
N PRO A 708 14.84 5.78 13.44
CA PRO A 708 15.93 6.42 14.17
C PRO A 708 15.69 7.92 14.42
N GLY A 709 16.09 8.41 15.60
CA GLY A 709 16.22 9.84 15.89
C GLY A 709 14.92 10.64 16.05
N ARG A 710 15.01 11.97 16.02
CA ARG A 710 13.83 12.86 16.09
C ARG A 710 13.08 12.81 14.77
N VAL A 711 11.79 12.45 14.78
CA VAL A 711 11.01 12.24 13.56
C VAL A 711 10.04 13.40 13.31
N VAL A 712 10.10 14.03 12.14
CA VAL A 712 9.12 15.00 11.65
C VAL A 712 8.06 14.28 10.81
N HIS A 713 6.78 14.37 11.19
CA HIS A 713 5.67 13.80 10.42
C HIS A 713 5.00 14.84 9.53
N LEU A 714 5.05 14.63 8.22
CA LEU A 714 4.41 15.48 7.22
C LEU A 714 2.98 14.96 6.93
N LYS A 715 2.01 15.29 7.79
CA LYS A 715 0.61 14.80 7.67
C LYS A 715 -0.16 15.58 6.58
N ARG A 716 -0.86 14.83 5.70
CA ARG A 716 -1.63 15.37 4.57
C ARG A 716 -2.92 16.05 5.06
N VAL A 717 -3.18 17.29 4.64
CA VAL A 717 -4.39 18.06 5.02
C VAL A 717 -5.52 17.77 4.03
N VAL A 718 -6.42 16.86 4.41
CA VAL A 718 -7.66 16.60 3.67
C VAL A 718 -8.72 17.63 4.08
N ARG A 719 -8.97 18.64 3.25
CA ARG A 719 -10.14 19.50 3.43
C ARG A 719 -11.40 18.73 3.05
N ALA A 720 -12.10 18.20 4.04
CA ALA A 720 -13.40 17.58 3.87
C ALA A 720 -14.39 18.58 3.26
N LYS A 721 -14.88 18.30 2.05
CA LYS A 721 -16.10 18.88 1.51
C LYS A 721 -17.09 17.73 1.30
N GLY A 722 -18.24 17.81 1.98
CA GLY A 722 -19.23 16.74 2.01
C GLY A 722 -19.82 16.44 0.63
N ALA A 723 -19.31 15.41 -0.03
CA ALA A 723 -19.89 14.78 -1.21
C ALA A 723 -19.38 13.33 -1.29
N ALA A 724 -20.24 12.37 -1.64
CA ALA A 724 -19.85 10.97 -1.78
C ALA A 724 -18.79 10.82 -2.89
N GLY A 725 -17.56 10.47 -2.50
CA GLY A 725 -16.39 10.43 -3.37
C GLY A 725 -15.81 9.01 -3.50
N CYS A 726 -15.78 8.49 -4.73
CA CYS A 726 -15.23 7.17 -5.05
C CYS A 726 -13.78 6.99 -4.55
N TRP A 727 -13.44 5.80 -4.07
CA TRP A 727 -12.09 5.45 -3.62
C TRP A 727 -11.05 5.46 -4.76
N VAL A 728 -11.49 5.43 -6.02
CA VAL A 728 -10.61 5.54 -7.19
C VAL A 728 -10.23 7.00 -7.55
N CYS A 729 -11.02 8.00 -7.13
CA CYS A 729 -10.83 9.40 -7.55
C CYS A 729 -10.74 10.37 -6.37
N CYS A 730 -9.67 11.18 -6.27
CA CYS A 730 -9.54 12.24 -5.26
C CYS A 730 -10.34 13.52 -5.61
N ARG A 731 -11.37 13.41 -6.47
CA ARG A 731 -12.27 14.48 -6.88
C ARG A 731 -13.66 13.92 -7.24
N PRO A 732 -14.74 14.49 -6.69
CA PRO A 732 -16.02 14.55 -7.40
C PRO A 732 -15.83 15.36 -8.69
N GLY A 733 -16.32 14.85 -9.83
CA GLY A 733 -16.40 15.61 -11.10
C GLY A 733 -15.07 15.89 -11.84
N GLY A 734 -13.97 15.21 -11.50
CA GLY A 734 -12.69 15.34 -12.23
C GLY A 734 -12.36 14.10 -13.06
N GLY A 735 -12.18 14.26 -14.38
CA GLY A 735 -11.54 13.23 -15.21
C GLY A 735 -10.13 12.91 -14.70
N GLY A 736 -9.75 11.64 -14.70
CA GLY A 736 -8.56 11.15 -13.99
C GLY A 736 -7.23 11.52 -14.65
N ILE A 737 -6.27 11.96 -13.83
CA ILE A 737 -4.80 11.80 -13.92
C ILE A 737 -4.21 12.28 -12.57
N CYS A 738 -3.02 11.80 -12.22
CA CYS A 738 -2.33 11.88 -10.93
C CYS A 738 -2.67 13.09 -10.02
N CYS A 739 -3.17 12.82 -8.81
CA CYS A 739 -3.66 13.83 -7.86
C CYS A 739 -2.57 14.40 -6.91
N THR A 740 -1.32 14.51 -7.37
CA THR A 740 -0.18 15.00 -6.56
C THR A 740 -0.13 16.53 -6.42
N ALA A 741 -0.64 17.27 -7.41
CA ALA A 741 -0.34 18.70 -7.58
C ALA A 741 -1.08 19.69 -6.65
N ARG A 742 -1.99 19.26 -5.76
CA ARG A 742 -2.84 20.17 -4.94
C ARG A 742 -3.18 19.68 -3.52
N THR A 743 -2.40 18.79 -2.90
CA THR A 743 -2.59 18.44 -1.48
C THR A 743 -1.60 19.20 -0.59
N ASN A 744 -2.13 20.04 0.32
CA ASN A 744 -1.33 20.69 1.35
C ASN A 744 -0.92 19.67 2.42
N TYR A 745 0.27 19.85 2.99
CA TYR A 745 0.77 19.08 4.13
C TYR A 745 1.06 20.01 5.32
N ARG A 746 0.77 19.56 6.54
CA ARG A 746 1.25 20.13 7.81
C ARG A 746 2.47 19.33 8.27
N PHE A 747 3.20 19.86 9.26
CA PHE A 747 4.39 19.24 9.83
C PHE A 747 4.44 19.49 11.33
N ALA A 748 4.92 18.52 12.10
CA ALA A 748 5.41 18.64 13.47
C ALA A 748 6.20 17.39 13.85
N TRP A 749 6.79 17.39 15.05
CA TRP A 749 7.37 16.19 15.65
C TRP A 749 6.33 15.08 15.78
N ALA A 750 6.75 13.84 15.56
CA ALA A 750 5.94 12.65 15.80
C ALA A 750 6.04 12.21 17.27
N ALA A 751 4.97 11.62 17.79
CA ALA A 751 5.00 10.93 19.07
C ALA A 751 5.77 9.60 18.97
N GLU A 752 6.30 9.13 20.09
CA GLU A 752 6.89 7.80 20.20
C GLU A 752 5.85 6.73 19.83
N GLY A 753 6.28 5.66 19.15
CA GLY A 753 5.39 4.60 18.67
C GLY A 753 4.43 4.98 17.53
N GLN A 754 4.34 6.25 17.08
CA GLN A 754 3.39 6.72 16.05
C GLN A 754 3.46 5.95 14.70
N PHE A 755 4.59 5.30 14.42
CA PHE A 755 4.82 4.53 13.19
C PHE A 755 4.70 3.00 13.37
N SER A 756 4.46 2.50 14.59
CA SER A 756 4.31 1.06 14.90
C SER A 756 3.13 0.35 14.18
N LYS A 757 2.06 1.08 13.84
CA LYS A 757 0.86 0.55 13.15
C LYS A 757 0.93 0.89 11.65
N ILE A 758 0.90 -0.13 10.78
CA ILE A 758 0.74 0.06 9.33
C ILE A 758 -0.66 0.61 9.03
N ARG A 759 -0.72 1.67 8.21
CA ARG A 759 -1.96 2.36 7.82
C ARG A 759 -2.27 2.13 6.35
N ILE A 760 -3.48 1.70 6.03
CA ILE A 760 -3.92 1.32 4.67
C ILE A 760 -4.52 2.53 3.96
N GLY A 761 -3.64 3.45 3.54
CA GLY A 761 -4.00 4.66 2.78
C GLY A 761 -3.74 4.50 1.28
N ARG A 762 -4.56 5.15 0.42
CA ARG A 762 -4.37 5.12 -1.05
C ARG A 762 -2.97 5.57 -1.50
N THR A 763 -2.33 6.40 -0.69
CA THR A 763 -1.02 7.00 -0.97
C THR A 763 0.09 6.44 -0.09
N MET A 764 -0.13 5.36 0.67
CA MET A 764 0.89 4.73 1.53
C MET A 764 2.17 4.31 0.77
N LEU A 765 2.07 4.08 -0.54
CA LEU A 765 3.19 3.82 -1.45
C LEU A 765 3.71 5.12 -2.09
N ASP A 766 2.80 5.98 -2.57
CA ASP A 766 3.06 7.28 -3.22
C ASP A 766 3.71 8.33 -2.30
N ASP A 767 3.48 8.26 -0.99
CA ASP A 767 4.11 9.11 0.02
C ASP A 767 5.54 8.65 0.37
N HIS A 768 5.95 7.42 0.00
CA HIS A 768 7.33 6.92 0.20
C HIS A 768 8.32 7.30 -0.92
N PHE A 769 7.88 7.82 -2.06
CA PHE A 769 8.83 8.07 -3.17
C PHE A 769 9.75 9.27 -2.88
N PRO A 770 11.05 9.19 -3.23
CA PRO A 770 12.03 10.23 -2.89
C PRO A 770 11.74 11.59 -3.53
N ASP A 771 11.15 11.62 -4.73
CA ASP A 771 10.66 12.85 -5.38
C ASP A 771 9.54 13.50 -4.58
N LYS A 772 8.64 12.69 -4.03
CA LYS A 772 7.51 13.14 -3.22
C LYS A 772 7.98 13.72 -1.91
N VAL A 773 8.88 13.03 -1.20
CA VAL A 773 9.45 13.51 0.06
C VAL A 773 10.16 14.85 -0.17
N HIS A 774 11.00 14.95 -1.22
CA HIS A 774 11.65 16.20 -1.61
C HIS A 774 10.63 17.30 -1.96
N TYR A 775 9.67 17.03 -2.83
CA TYR A 775 8.66 18.01 -3.27
C TYR A 775 7.81 18.53 -2.11
N VAL A 776 7.38 17.65 -1.19
CA VAL A 776 6.55 18.04 -0.04
C VAL A 776 7.33 18.90 0.93
N LEU A 777 8.58 18.56 1.24
CA LEU A 777 9.48 19.40 2.05
C LEU A 777 9.67 20.79 1.43
N GLN A 778 10.03 20.83 0.14
CA GLN A 778 10.19 22.07 -0.62
C GLN A 778 8.89 22.90 -0.65
N ASN A 779 7.73 22.26 -0.72
CA ASN A 779 6.42 22.91 -0.69
C ASN A 779 6.09 23.49 0.70
N CYS A 780 6.40 22.76 1.79
CA CYS A 780 6.24 23.27 3.16
C CYS A 780 7.14 24.49 3.42
N VAL A 781 8.43 24.43 3.08
CA VAL A 781 9.37 25.55 3.29
C VAL A 781 9.04 26.76 2.41
N LYS A 782 8.55 26.56 1.18
CA LYS A 782 8.03 27.66 0.34
C LYS A 782 6.78 28.33 0.93
N ARG A 783 5.93 27.58 1.63
CA ARG A 783 4.77 28.15 2.35
C ARG A 783 5.20 28.92 3.58
N LEU A 784 6.16 28.40 4.38
CA LEU A 784 6.71 29.11 5.54
C LEU A 784 7.29 30.47 5.15
N ARG A 785 8.17 30.52 4.14
CA ARG A 785 8.75 31.79 3.64
C ARG A 785 7.72 32.79 3.14
N LYS A 786 6.57 32.31 2.65
CA LYS A 786 5.45 33.18 2.26
C LYS A 786 4.74 33.76 3.49
N THR A 787 4.45 32.94 4.50
CA THR A 787 3.87 33.41 5.76
C THR A 787 4.81 34.34 6.53
N GLU A 788 6.12 34.07 6.51
CA GLU A 788 7.16 34.96 7.05
C GLU A 788 7.08 36.34 6.40
N HIS A 789 7.12 36.42 5.06
CA HIS A 789 7.00 37.70 4.34
C HIS A 789 5.61 38.38 4.47
N GLU A 790 4.51 37.63 4.53
CA GLU A 790 3.19 38.22 4.75
C GLU A 790 3.08 38.83 6.16
N HIS A 791 3.66 38.18 7.18
CA HIS A 791 3.70 38.71 8.53
C HIS A 791 4.67 39.90 8.68
N GLU A 792 5.81 39.88 7.98
CA GLU A 792 6.68 41.06 7.86
C GLU A 792 5.94 42.26 7.24
N GLN A 793 5.11 42.02 6.22
CA GLN A 793 4.30 43.07 5.56
C GLN A 793 3.08 43.53 6.38
N GLU A 794 2.61 42.74 7.34
CA GLU A 794 1.58 43.15 8.31
C GLU A 794 2.17 43.90 9.53
N CYS A 795 3.48 43.80 9.75
CA CYS A 795 4.21 44.46 10.84
C CYS A 795 4.89 45.80 10.45
N LEU A 796 4.86 46.19 9.17
CA LEU A 796 5.55 47.36 8.58
C LEU A 796 4.58 48.48 8.17
#